data_AF-A0A2S7XUD7-F1
#
_entry.id   AF-A0A2S7XUD7-F1
#
_cell.length_a   1.000
_cell.length_b   1.000
_cell.length_c   1.000
_cell.angle_alpha   90.00
_cell.angle_beta   90.00
_cell.angle_gamma   90.00
#
_symmetry.space_group_name_H-M   'P 1'
#
loop_
_entity.id
_entity.type
_entity.pdbx_description
1 polymer ?
#
loop_
_entity_poly.entity_id
_entity_poly.type
_entity_poly.pdbx_seq_one_letter_code
_entity_poly.pdbx_strand_id
1 'polypeptide(L)'
;MKKNKLARNASPKRDALTTFQPLSGKVNQQLPNAFAVLPLLIAMGIVPLIVLLKVIPIPPDYQQFWITEYVFDFFSYYKAQIIIFCAGFILVNALIINHLGQLPRRQFRLKIPLMIYAMMIVFSTLFSAHHPIAFSGFFERYEGMWVLLSYLILMLGAYLFISTLKQLWLILGVWLAALCIISIIGLFQFIGVDIFQTTAGRFLILPSQYQSIANSLDFNFPKYWIYATLYNPNNVASMMALALPMTAVCFFLSQSKIRRIGFGVLTGLFALVLAGTHARGGWIAVICAALLLFGVFMRHDLLRYWKWLSALSLVAVIAFAVLIFWGVQRANTVTLDQHHADYSIQVAPEHLSERLIRHYGTLGSGRLYIWIRSLQMARETVLLGRGPDTFALYFPNQDSYKRFFNQPEAFVDKPHNLYIQTWLNLGGLATCAFLAMIILHAVRTFQLLTKAQPNSEFYMLSSGLYAGWFAYLVAAMFYDSVVSVAPAFWIIFGLSLAVNHQLDSAIKSEIPLHFPSNNVFTINRALNMNNELYYGDNLEVLRNKIEKNSIDLCYIDPPFNSKRNYFQIYTNVGKEDQAQAQAFIDTWTWNMLAEQALREISCNENGRYTTQTVDLMKGLHAVLGTGGLLSYLLSMTQRINEIQRVLKPTGSFYLHCDPTASHYLKLILDSIFCPRGGDYKNEIIWHYRRWTGKAKKFQELHDIIFFYAKGKDYVFNVPYTEYTEKSLKRKENYHTRIKNGEVFVTSVDDRGVRENDVWQIPILNSQSKERLGYPTQKPEALLERIIQASSNEGDVILDAYCGCGTTVAVAQRLKRQWIGIDITYQSIAVILKRMTEKFGAEIADAITLSGIPKDMASAQALALKKDDRLRKEFEKWAVLTYTNNQAAINEKKGADKGIDGVAYIITGNHSSEKVVFQVKSGKVGRGDIAKLRGDQAREQAVMAFLITLNDPTKDMLDEALAAGIYHYPLLRRDYPCIQIVTIRDMLEQKQLFDFPHKHDVLKTSDLVIEDTQKELSLDESDEE
;
A
#
# COMPACT_ATOMS: atom_id res chain seq x y z
N MET A 1 41.88 -37.21 37.43
CA MET A 1 40.80 -37.69 38.33
C MET A 1 39.58 -36.77 38.14
N LYS A 2 38.52 -37.22 37.43
CA LYS A 2 37.11 -37.43 37.91
C LYS A 2 36.60 -36.33 38.87
N LYS A 3 35.42 -35.73 38.80
CA LYS A 3 34.15 -35.77 38.01
C LYS A 3 33.37 -34.53 38.54
N ASN A 4 32.67 -33.71 37.78
CA ASN A 4 31.25 -33.93 37.47
C ASN A 4 30.73 -32.92 36.44
N LYS A 5 29.90 -33.45 35.54
CA LYS A 5 29.13 -32.80 34.48
C LYS A 5 28.02 -31.94 35.07
N LEU A 6 27.77 -30.76 34.48
CA LEU A 6 26.42 -30.21 34.33
C LEU A 6 26.33 -29.44 32.98
N ALA A 7 25.44 -29.97 32.15
CA ALA A 7 24.85 -29.51 30.89
C ALA A 7 25.50 -28.40 30.04
N ARG A 8 25.85 -28.79 28.80
CA ARG A 8 25.90 -27.94 27.60
C ARG A 8 24.62 -27.11 27.48
N ASN A 9 24.75 -25.80 27.23
CA ASN A 9 23.76 -25.07 26.45
C ASN A 9 24.48 -24.29 25.36
N ALA A 10 24.11 -24.62 24.12
CA ALA A 10 24.68 -24.12 22.90
C ALA A 10 24.35 -22.65 22.66
N SER A 11 25.25 -21.98 21.97
CA SER A 11 25.17 -20.63 21.45
C SER A 11 23.92 -20.36 20.59
N PRO A 12 23.30 -19.16 20.66
CA PRO A 12 22.41 -18.71 19.60
C PRO A 12 23.26 -17.98 18.55
N LYS A 13 23.61 -18.71 17.48
CA LYS A 13 24.12 -18.15 16.22
C LYS A 13 22.97 -17.52 15.43
N ARG A 14 23.24 -16.35 14.84
CA ARG A 14 22.76 -15.87 13.53
C ARG A 14 21.31 -16.21 13.15
N ASP A 15 20.29 -15.53 13.69
CA ASP A 15 18.92 -15.63 13.11
C ASP A 15 18.04 -14.37 13.22
N ALA A 16 18.49 -13.28 13.87
CA ALA A 16 17.58 -12.22 14.32
C ALA A 16 17.09 -11.19 13.27
N LEU A 17 17.52 -11.26 12.01
CA LEU A 17 17.04 -10.36 10.93
C LEU A 17 16.26 -11.08 9.82
N THR A 18 15.85 -12.33 10.05
CA THR A 18 15.08 -13.11 9.05
C THR A 18 13.77 -13.70 9.59
N THR A 19 13.32 -13.19 10.74
CA THR A 19 12.15 -13.70 11.44
C THR A 19 10.88 -13.00 10.98
N PHE A 20 10.09 -13.74 10.20
CA PHE A 20 8.64 -13.56 10.10
C PHE A 20 8.03 -13.72 11.49
N GLN A 21 7.18 -12.79 11.92
CA GLN A 21 6.34 -13.05 13.09
C GLN A 21 5.18 -13.95 12.66
N PRO A 22 5.01 -15.14 13.28
CA PRO A 22 3.84 -15.97 13.02
C PRO A 22 2.59 -15.33 13.64
N LEU A 23 1.54 -15.21 12.83
CA LEU A 23 0.18 -14.84 13.26
C LEU A 23 -0.48 -16.04 13.97
N SER A 24 -0.05 -16.36 15.19
CA SER A 24 -0.90 -16.99 16.21
C SER A 24 -0.13 -17.06 17.53
N GLY A 25 -0.74 -16.54 18.60
CA GLY A 25 -0.21 -16.67 19.94
C GLY A 25 -0.04 -18.13 20.37
N LYS A 26 1.06 -18.39 21.09
CA LYS A 26 1.36 -19.57 21.90
C LYS A 26 1.03 -20.95 21.29
N VAL A 27 2.00 -21.60 20.63
CA VAL A 27 2.30 -23.04 20.82
C VAL A 27 3.79 -23.28 20.55
N ASN A 28 4.42 -24.07 21.40
CA ASN A 28 5.81 -24.51 21.34
C ASN A 28 5.92 -25.75 20.40
N GLN A 29 7.03 -25.84 19.65
CA GLN A 29 7.55 -26.98 18.85
C GLN A 29 7.10 -27.23 17.39
N GLN A 30 8.05 -27.75 16.57
CA GLN A 30 7.92 -28.60 15.34
C GLN A 30 7.58 -27.86 14.02
N LEU A 31 8.09 -28.12 12.81
CA LEU A 31 9.01 -29.07 12.13
C LEU A 31 9.91 -28.22 11.15
N PRO A 32 11.03 -28.70 10.57
CA PRO A 32 11.84 -27.88 9.66
C PRO A 32 11.06 -27.51 8.39
N ASN A 33 10.83 -26.21 8.22
CA ASN A 33 10.19 -25.51 7.10
C ASN A 33 10.74 -25.86 5.68
N ALA A 34 11.80 -26.68 5.58
CA ALA A 34 12.42 -27.11 4.34
C ALA A 34 11.67 -28.28 3.66
N PHE A 35 11.13 -29.23 4.43
CA PHE A 35 10.45 -30.41 3.87
C PHE A 35 9.12 -30.03 3.19
N ALA A 36 8.38 -29.08 3.75
CA ALA A 36 7.11 -28.60 3.17
C ALA A 36 7.29 -27.89 1.81
N VAL A 37 8.48 -27.33 1.56
CA VAL A 37 8.78 -26.57 0.33
C VAL A 37 9.46 -27.44 -0.73
N LEU A 38 10.04 -28.59 -0.34
CA LEU A 38 10.76 -29.51 -1.23
C LEU A 38 9.96 -29.90 -2.50
N PRO A 39 8.66 -30.25 -2.44
CA PRO A 39 7.90 -30.59 -3.65
C PRO A 39 7.80 -29.43 -4.65
N LEU A 40 7.73 -28.19 -4.15
CA LEU A 40 7.69 -27.00 -4.99
C LEU A 40 9.05 -26.76 -5.67
N LEU A 41 10.15 -27.06 -4.99
CA LEU A 41 11.50 -26.99 -5.58
C LEU A 41 11.69 -28.04 -6.67
N ILE A 42 11.21 -29.27 -6.46
CA ILE A 42 11.25 -30.33 -7.47
C ILE A 42 10.38 -29.95 -8.68
N ALA A 43 9.15 -29.49 -8.45
CA ALA A 43 8.23 -29.08 -9.51
C ALA A 43 8.73 -27.88 -10.33
N MET A 44 9.43 -26.93 -9.70
CA MET A 44 9.95 -25.74 -10.40
C MET A 44 11.34 -25.94 -11.00
N GLY A 45 12.19 -26.77 -10.38
CA GLY A 45 13.59 -26.93 -10.79
C GLY A 45 13.88 -28.16 -11.63
N ILE A 46 13.26 -29.29 -11.28
CA ILE A 46 13.59 -30.59 -11.89
C ILE A 46 12.59 -30.92 -13.00
N VAL A 47 11.28 -30.86 -12.72
CA VAL A 47 10.23 -31.26 -13.67
C VAL A 47 10.38 -30.63 -15.06
N PRO A 48 10.66 -29.32 -15.21
CA PRO A 48 10.81 -28.71 -16.54
C PRO A 48 12.01 -29.24 -17.35
N LEU A 49 13.01 -29.82 -16.68
CA LEU A 49 14.24 -30.34 -17.30
C LEU A 49 14.16 -31.80 -17.70
N ILE A 50 13.10 -32.52 -17.30
CA ILE A 50 12.98 -33.95 -17.54
C ILE A 50 12.77 -34.22 -19.03
N VAL A 51 13.68 -35.01 -19.59
CA VAL A 51 13.57 -35.64 -20.90
C VAL A 51 14.03 -37.08 -20.74
N LEU A 52 13.10 -38.03 -20.73
CA LEU A 52 13.40 -39.45 -20.49
C LEU A 52 12.38 -40.33 -21.20
N LEU A 53 12.86 -41.31 -21.97
CA LEU A 53 12.00 -42.19 -22.74
C LEU A 53 11.09 -43.06 -21.86
N LYS A 54 9.80 -43.01 -22.16
CA LYS A 54 8.80 -43.99 -21.75
C LYS A 54 8.16 -44.61 -22.99
N VAL A 55 8.28 -45.94 -23.10
CA VAL A 55 7.53 -46.71 -24.11
C VAL A 55 6.16 -47.05 -23.54
N ILE A 56 5.11 -46.74 -24.29
CA ILE A 56 3.71 -46.89 -23.88
C ILE A 56 3.00 -47.79 -24.88
N PRO A 57 2.40 -48.92 -24.45
CA PRO A 57 1.52 -49.70 -25.32
C PRO A 57 0.22 -48.92 -25.58
N ILE A 58 -0.23 -48.86 -26.83
CA ILE A 58 -1.46 -48.14 -27.20
C ILE A 58 -2.69 -48.94 -26.77
N PRO A 59 -3.53 -48.43 -25.84
CA PRO A 59 -4.77 -49.10 -25.46
C PRO A 59 -5.78 -49.10 -26.60
N PRO A 60 -6.75 -50.05 -26.63
CA PRO A 60 -7.74 -50.16 -27.70
C PRO A 60 -8.47 -48.86 -28.03
N ASP A 61 -8.81 -48.05 -27.02
CA ASP A 61 -9.51 -46.76 -27.16
C ASP A 61 -8.74 -45.71 -27.99
N TYR A 62 -7.43 -45.90 -28.17
CA TYR A 62 -6.53 -44.97 -28.85
C TYR A 62 -6.07 -45.46 -30.23
N GLN A 63 -6.39 -46.70 -30.61
CA GLN A 63 -5.98 -47.29 -31.90
C GLN A 63 -6.59 -46.57 -33.11
N GLN A 64 -7.65 -45.78 -32.91
CA GLN A 64 -8.22 -44.91 -33.94
C GLN A 64 -7.29 -43.75 -34.35
N PHE A 65 -6.28 -43.42 -33.54
CA PHE A 65 -5.38 -42.28 -33.76
C PHE A 65 -3.97 -42.69 -34.19
N TRP A 66 -3.55 -43.93 -33.92
CA TRP A 66 -2.22 -44.43 -34.25
C TRP A 66 -2.27 -45.82 -34.88
N ILE A 67 -1.45 -45.99 -35.92
CA ILE A 67 -1.29 -47.26 -36.64
C ILE A 67 -0.30 -48.19 -35.90
N THR A 68 0.53 -47.64 -35.00
CA THR A 68 1.59 -48.36 -34.29
C THR A 68 1.08 -49.03 -33.02
N GLU A 69 1.74 -50.11 -32.57
CA GLU A 69 1.39 -50.78 -31.30
C GLU A 69 1.90 -50.03 -30.05
N TYR A 70 2.87 -49.14 -30.23
CA TYR A 70 3.54 -48.39 -29.15
C TYR A 70 3.72 -46.90 -29.49
N VAL A 71 3.77 -46.06 -28.45
CA VAL A 71 4.17 -44.64 -28.49
C VAL A 71 5.42 -44.42 -27.63
N PHE A 72 6.34 -43.59 -28.12
CA PHE A 72 7.57 -43.19 -27.43
C PHE A 72 7.42 -41.77 -26.86
N ASP A 73 7.16 -41.64 -25.56
CA ASP A 73 7.04 -40.34 -24.88
C ASP A 73 8.34 -39.99 -24.17
N PHE A 74 8.94 -38.85 -24.52
CA PHE A 74 10.16 -38.35 -23.85
C PHE A 74 9.89 -37.22 -22.87
N PHE A 75 8.77 -36.50 -23.03
CA PHE A 75 8.64 -35.15 -22.49
C PHE A 75 7.55 -35.00 -21.43
N SER A 76 6.56 -35.89 -21.36
CA SER A 76 5.32 -35.60 -20.63
C SER A 76 5.02 -36.64 -19.54
N TYR A 77 5.23 -37.94 -19.80
CA TYR A 77 4.87 -39.00 -18.87
C TYR A 77 5.53 -38.83 -17.50
N TYR A 78 6.87 -38.78 -17.45
CA TYR A 78 7.59 -38.68 -16.18
C TYR A 78 7.34 -37.35 -15.46
N LYS A 79 7.11 -36.27 -16.21
CA LYS A 79 6.71 -34.98 -15.63
C LYS A 79 5.38 -35.11 -14.90
N ALA A 80 4.36 -35.70 -15.54
CA ALA A 80 3.06 -35.94 -14.94
C ALA A 80 3.14 -36.77 -13.66
N GLN A 81 3.90 -37.87 -13.67
CA GLN A 81 4.07 -38.73 -12.49
C GLN A 81 4.71 -38.00 -11.31
N ILE A 82 5.76 -37.21 -11.57
CA ILE A 82 6.46 -36.46 -10.52
C ILE A 82 5.58 -35.32 -10.00
N ILE A 83 4.79 -34.67 -10.85
CA ILE A 83 3.80 -33.65 -10.43
C ILE A 83 2.78 -34.25 -9.47
N ILE A 84 2.21 -35.42 -9.80
CA ILE A 84 1.26 -36.14 -8.93
C ILE A 84 1.92 -36.50 -7.60
N PHE A 85 3.15 -37.02 -7.64
CA PHE A 85 3.92 -37.33 -6.44
C PHE A 85 4.15 -36.08 -5.57
N CYS A 86 4.56 -34.96 -6.16
CA CYS A 86 4.76 -33.69 -5.46
C CYS A 86 3.46 -33.18 -4.81
N ALA A 87 2.33 -33.29 -5.50
CA ALA A 87 1.02 -32.92 -4.96
C ALA A 87 0.61 -33.83 -3.79
N GLY A 88 0.76 -35.15 -3.92
CA GLY A 88 0.52 -36.10 -2.84
C GLY A 88 1.40 -35.79 -1.61
N PHE A 89 2.68 -35.47 -1.83
CA PHE A 89 3.58 -35.06 -0.77
C PHE A 89 3.11 -33.77 -0.07
N ILE A 90 2.67 -32.75 -0.82
CA ILE A 90 2.09 -31.52 -0.25
C ILE A 90 0.85 -31.82 0.60
N LEU A 91 -0.04 -32.69 0.10
CA LEU A 91 -1.26 -33.06 0.82
C LEU A 91 -0.94 -33.76 2.14
N VAL A 92 -0.02 -34.73 2.12
CA VAL A 92 0.44 -35.44 3.33
C VAL A 92 1.05 -34.45 4.33
N ASN A 93 1.90 -33.52 3.87
CA ASN A 93 2.47 -32.50 4.75
C ASN A 93 1.38 -31.58 5.32
N ALA A 94 0.40 -31.16 4.51
CA ALA A 94 -0.70 -30.33 4.97
C ALA A 94 -1.53 -31.06 6.04
N LEU A 95 -1.81 -32.35 5.85
CA LEU A 95 -2.54 -33.18 6.83
C LEU A 95 -1.75 -33.36 8.13
N ILE A 96 -0.45 -33.64 8.05
CA ILE A 96 0.43 -33.77 9.23
C ILE A 96 0.44 -32.45 10.01
N ILE A 97 0.72 -31.33 9.33
CA ILE A 97 0.78 -29.99 9.96
C ILE A 97 -0.59 -29.61 10.55
N ASN A 98 -1.69 -29.98 9.89
CA ASN A 98 -3.04 -29.75 10.39
C ASN A 98 -3.34 -30.59 11.64
N HIS A 99 -2.96 -31.87 11.65
CA HIS A 99 -3.12 -32.76 12.80
C HIS A 99 -2.33 -32.25 14.02
N LEU A 100 -1.16 -31.65 13.79
CA LEU A 100 -0.37 -30.98 14.82
C LEU A 100 -0.96 -29.64 15.29
N GLY A 101 -2.06 -29.17 14.70
CA GLY A 101 -2.69 -27.90 15.02
C GLY A 101 -1.91 -26.67 14.53
N GLN A 102 -0.96 -26.86 13.61
CA GLN A 102 0.01 -25.85 13.19
C GLN A 102 -0.25 -25.28 11.78
N LEU A 103 -1.35 -25.68 11.13
CA LEU A 103 -1.65 -25.21 9.78
C LEU A 103 -1.96 -23.71 9.79
N PRO A 104 -1.26 -22.89 8.96
CA PRO A 104 -1.48 -21.45 8.94
C PRO A 104 -2.91 -21.09 8.56
N ARG A 105 -3.63 -20.40 9.45
CA ARG A 105 -4.99 -19.90 9.18
C ARG A 105 -4.92 -18.61 8.37
N ARG A 106 -4.78 -18.72 7.04
CA ARG A 106 -4.82 -17.58 6.11
C ARG A 106 -6.23 -17.37 5.55
N GLN A 107 -6.67 -16.11 5.43
CA GLN A 107 -7.90 -15.78 4.72
C GLN A 107 -7.74 -16.03 3.21
N PHE A 108 -8.30 -17.14 2.73
CA PHE A 108 -8.29 -17.47 1.31
C PHE A 108 -9.60 -17.00 0.65
N ARG A 109 -9.52 -15.97 -0.20
CA ARG A 109 -10.69 -15.36 -0.87
C ARG A 109 -11.18 -16.14 -2.10
N LEU A 110 -10.36 -17.04 -2.63
CA LEU A 110 -10.67 -17.82 -3.82
C LEU A 110 -11.30 -19.19 -3.52
N LYS A 111 -11.74 -19.44 -2.27
CA LYS A 111 -12.27 -20.75 -1.82
C LYS A 111 -13.40 -21.26 -2.71
N ILE A 112 -14.43 -20.45 -2.91
CA ILE A 112 -15.64 -20.83 -3.65
C ILE A 112 -15.30 -21.18 -5.11
N PRO A 113 -14.70 -20.27 -5.91
CA PRO A 113 -14.39 -20.59 -7.31
C PRO A 113 -13.36 -21.73 -7.44
N LEU A 114 -12.40 -21.85 -6.51
CA LEU A 114 -11.48 -23.00 -6.50
C LEU A 114 -12.19 -24.33 -6.25
N MET A 115 -13.13 -24.36 -5.29
CA MET A 115 -13.91 -25.56 -5.00
C MET A 115 -14.79 -25.94 -6.19
N ILE A 116 -15.47 -24.99 -6.82
CA ILE A 116 -16.27 -25.24 -8.02
C ILE A 116 -15.38 -25.82 -9.13
N TYR A 117 -14.23 -25.21 -9.39
CA TYR A 117 -13.30 -25.70 -10.42
C TYR A 117 -12.80 -27.13 -10.11
N ALA A 118 -12.42 -27.42 -8.86
CA ALA A 118 -11.98 -28.74 -8.44
C ALA A 118 -13.10 -29.80 -8.55
N MET A 119 -14.33 -29.44 -8.14
CA MET A 119 -15.49 -30.32 -8.26
C MET A 119 -15.81 -30.60 -9.72
N MET A 120 -15.70 -29.61 -10.61
CA MET A 120 -15.95 -29.81 -12.03
C MET A 120 -14.89 -30.66 -12.73
N ILE A 121 -13.64 -30.63 -12.28
CA ILE A 121 -12.62 -31.60 -12.72
C ILE A 121 -13.08 -33.03 -12.40
N VAL A 122 -13.53 -33.27 -11.16
CA VAL A 122 -13.99 -34.59 -10.73
C VAL A 122 -15.25 -35.00 -11.48
N PHE A 123 -16.29 -34.16 -11.50
CA PHE A 123 -17.56 -34.50 -12.17
C PHE A 123 -17.38 -34.70 -13.66
N SER A 124 -16.63 -33.84 -14.36
CA SER A 124 -16.42 -34.02 -15.81
C SER A 124 -15.64 -35.31 -16.09
N THR A 125 -14.82 -35.79 -15.15
CA THR A 125 -14.14 -37.09 -15.26
C THR A 125 -15.10 -38.26 -14.99
N LEU A 126 -15.89 -38.17 -13.92
CA LEU A 126 -16.83 -39.22 -13.51
C LEU A 126 -17.97 -39.43 -14.51
N PHE A 127 -18.34 -38.40 -15.26
CA PHE A 127 -19.40 -38.47 -16.28
C PHE A 127 -18.85 -38.49 -17.72
N SER A 128 -17.52 -38.59 -17.90
CA SER A 128 -16.93 -38.69 -19.24
C SER A 128 -17.24 -40.06 -19.86
N ALA A 129 -17.61 -40.09 -21.14
CA ALA A 129 -17.72 -41.36 -21.88
C ALA A 129 -16.36 -42.07 -22.04
N HIS A 130 -15.24 -41.38 -21.85
CA HIS A 130 -13.89 -41.89 -22.04
C HIS A 130 -13.08 -41.81 -20.75
N HIS A 131 -13.50 -42.56 -19.74
CA HIS A 131 -12.89 -42.54 -18.40
C HIS A 131 -11.36 -42.72 -18.41
N PRO A 132 -10.74 -43.68 -19.14
CA PRO A 132 -9.28 -43.86 -19.07
C PRO A 132 -8.51 -42.60 -19.48
N ILE A 133 -8.96 -41.90 -20.52
CA ILE A 133 -8.38 -40.63 -20.98
C ILE A 133 -8.66 -39.53 -19.96
N ALA A 134 -9.90 -39.42 -19.48
CA ALA A 134 -10.28 -38.39 -18.51
C ALA A 134 -9.50 -38.51 -17.18
N PHE A 135 -9.18 -39.73 -16.74
CA PHE A 135 -8.40 -39.96 -15.52
C PHE A 135 -6.91 -39.66 -15.68
N SER A 136 -6.28 -40.19 -16.73
CA SER A 136 -4.82 -40.19 -16.88
C SER A 136 -4.28 -39.18 -17.88
N GLY A 137 -5.14 -38.60 -18.71
CA GLY A 137 -4.81 -37.72 -19.81
C GLY A 137 -4.47 -38.47 -21.09
N PHE A 138 -4.53 -37.74 -22.19
CA PHE A 138 -4.16 -38.19 -23.52
C PHE A 138 -2.63 -38.31 -23.62
N PHE A 139 -2.14 -39.20 -24.47
CA PHE A 139 -0.69 -39.39 -24.68
C PHE A 139 -0.02 -38.09 -25.15
N GLU A 140 1.25 -37.91 -24.82
CA GLU A 140 2.03 -36.68 -25.06
C GLU A 140 1.64 -35.45 -24.20
N ARG A 141 0.51 -35.48 -23.48
CA ARG A 141 0.09 -34.38 -22.58
C ARG A 141 -0.08 -34.81 -21.14
N TYR A 142 -0.78 -35.92 -20.90
CA TYR A 142 -1.09 -36.45 -19.56
C TYR A 142 -1.83 -35.45 -18.66
N GLU A 143 -2.73 -34.63 -19.19
CA GLU A 143 -3.50 -33.65 -18.41
C GLU A 143 -4.88 -34.18 -17.99
N GLY A 144 -4.88 -35.38 -17.43
CA GLY A 144 -6.07 -35.99 -16.82
C GLY A 144 -6.42 -35.40 -15.46
N MET A 145 -7.49 -35.92 -14.86
CA MET A 145 -8.01 -35.51 -13.55
C MET A 145 -6.91 -35.38 -12.48
N TRP A 146 -6.04 -36.40 -12.36
CA TRP A 146 -5.00 -36.42 -11.33
C TRP A 146 -4.00 -35.29 -11.46
N VAL A 147 -3.63 -34.94 -12.69
CA VAL A 147 -2.68 -33.86 -12.97
C VAL A 147 -3.33 -32.50 -12.75
N LEU A 148 -4.57 -32.30 -13.20
CA LEU A 148 -5.29 -31.04 -13.00
C LEU A 148 -5.54 -30.76 -11.51
N LEU A 149 -5.91 -31.77 -10.71
CA LEU A 149 -6.01 -31.64 -9.26
C LEU A 149 -4.66 -31.35 -8.61
N SER A 150 -3.58 -31.97 -9.12
CA SER A 150 -2.22 -31.72 -8.64
C SER A 150 -1.79 -30.28 -8.83
N TYR A 151 -2.20 -29.62 -9.92
CA TYR A 151 -1.95 -28.19 -10.14
C TYR A 151 -2.57 -27.31 -9.05
N LEU A 152 -3.83 -27.59 -8.67
CA LEU A 152 -4.51 -26.87 -7.59
C LEU A 152 -3.81 -27.10 -6.25
N ILE A 153 -3.36 -28.32 -5.98
CA ILE A 153 -2.63 -28.67 -4.76
C ILE A 153 -1.26 -27.97 -4.72
N LEU A 154 -0.53 -27.91 -5.83
CA LEU A 154 0.73 -27.18 -5.93
C LEU A 154 0.54 -25.67 -5.69
N MET A 155 -0.50 -25.08 -6.28
CA MET A 155 -0.88 -23.67 -6.04
C MET A 155 -1.19 -23.42 -4.56
N LEU A 156 -2.04 -24.27 -3.96
CA LEU A 156 -2.39 -24.16 -2.54
C LEU A 156 -1.18 -24.39 -1.63
N GLY A 157 -0.31 -25.35 -1.95
CA GLY A 157 0.92 -25.61 -1.22
C GLY A 157 1.85 -24.40 -1.24
N ALA A 158 2.03 -23.76 -2.40
CA ALA A 158 2.77 -22.51 -2.52
C ALA A 158 2.13 -21.38 -1.68
N TYR A 159 0.80 -21.27 -1.68
CA TYR A 159 0.09 -20.28 -0.86
C TYR A 159 0.19 -20.54 0.65
N LEU A 160 0.15 -21.81 1.10
CA LEU A 160 0.10 -22.18 2.51
C LEU A 160 1.49 -22.23 3.15
N PHE A 161 2.45 -22.87 2.48
CA PHE A 161 3.76 -23.18 3.08
C PHE A 161 4.78 -22.06 2.91
N ILE A 162 4.61 -21.17 1.92
CA ILE A 162 5.51 -20.04 1.74
C ILE A 162 5.14 -18.94 2.72
N SER A 163 5.94 -18.87 3.77
CA SER A 163 5.85 -17.84 4.78
C SER A 163 6.99 -16.87 4.72
N THR A 164 8.16 -17.21 4.12
CA THR A 164 9.35 -16.34 4.18
C THR A 164 9.89 -15.85 2.83
N LEU A 165 10.51 -14.65 2.81
CA LEU A 165 11.24 -14.13 1.64
C LEU A 165 12.38 -15.06 1.21
N LYS A 166 13.07 -15.70 2.16
CA LYS A 166 14.11 -16.72 1.89
C LYS A 166 13.55 -17.89 1.08
N GLN A 167 12.41 -18.44 1.50
CA GLN A 167 11.75 -19.55 0.78
C GLN A 167 11.27 -19.13 -0.61
N LEU A 168 10.71 -17.92 -0.72
CA LEU A 168 10.27 -17.36 -1.99
C LEU A 168 11.44 -17.21 -2.97
N TRP A 169 12.54 -16.59 -2.53
CA TRP A 169 13.75 -16.44 -3.34
C TRP A 169 14.40 -17.79 -3.67
N LEU A 170 14.32 -18.78 -2.78
CA LEU A 170 14.80 -20.13 -3.05
C LEU A 170 14.03 -20.77 -4.20
N ILE A 171 12.69 -20.74 -4.16
CA ILE A 171 11.86 -21.30 -5.25
C ILE A 171 12.11 -20.56 -6.56
N LEU A 172 12.06 -19.22 -6.52
CA LEU A 172 12.26 -18.42 -7.74
C LEU A 172 13.68 -18.59 -8.30
N GLY A 173 14.70 -18.69 -7.44
CA GLY A 173 16.07 -18.94 -7.86
C GLY A 173 16.24 -20.31 -8.51
N VAL A 174 15.66 -21.36 -7.93
CA VAL A 174 15.67 -22.72 -8.51
C VAL A 174 14.94 -22.75 -9.86
N TRP A 175 13.79 -22.08 -9.96
CA TRP A 175 13.05 -21.98 -11.21
C TRP A 175 13.83 -21.23 -12.28
N LEU A 176 14.37 -20.05 -11.95
CA LEU A 176 15.16 -19.25 -12.89
C LEU A 176 16.43 -19.98 -13.34
N ALA A 177 17.07 -20.75 -12.46
CA ALA A 177 18.20 -21.60 -12.81
C ALA A 177 17.80 -22.70 -13.81
N ALA A 178 16.67 -23.37 -13.60
CA ALA A 178 16.14 -24.32 -14.57
C ALA A 178 15.82 -23.63 -15.91
N LEU A 179 15.19 -22.46 -15.90
CA LEU A 179 14.92 -21.69 -17.11
C LEU A 179 16.19 -21.26 -17.85
N CYS A 180 17.28 -20.93 -17.14
CA CYS A 180 18.58 -20.69 -17.78
C CYS A 180 19.07 -21.93 -18.52
N ILE A 181 18.98 -23.11 -17.91
CA ILE A 181 19.39 -24.37 -18.55
C ILE A 181 18.54 -24.62 -19.81
N ILE A 182 17.22 -24.50 -19.71
CA ILE A 182 16.30 -24.64 -20.84
C ILE A 182 16.65 -23.64 -21.95
N SER A 183 16.93 -22.39 -21.58
CA SER A 183 17.29 -21.33 -22.50
C SER A 183 18.60 -21.64 -23.23
N ILE A 184 19.62 -22.11 -22.51
CA ILE A 184 20.91 -22.49 -23.09
C ILE A 184 20.73 -23.66 -24.06
N ILE A 185 20.00 -24.71 -23.67
CA ILE A 185 19.69 -25.85 -24.56
C ILE A 185 18.99 -25.33 -25.83
N GLY A 186 18.00 -24.45 -25.66
CA GLY A 186 17.27 -23.85 -26.77
C GLY A 186 18.14 -23.04 -27.73
N LEU A 187 19.11 -22.27 -27.22
CA LEU A 187 20.05 -21.53 -28.06
C LEU A 187 21.01 -22.44 -28.82
N PHE A 188 21.45 -23.53 -28.21
CA PHE A 188 22.25 -24.55 -28.90
C PHE A 188 21.45 -25.19 -30.05
N GLN A 189 20.18 -25.52 -29.82
CA GLN A 189 19.29 -25.99 -30.87
C GLN A 189 19.11 -24.96 -32.00
N PHE A 190 18.95 -23.68 -31.64
CA PHE A 190 18.81 -22.58 -32.61
C PHE A 190 20.02 -22.41 -33.53
N ILE A 191 21.24 -22.63 -33.04
CA ILE A 191 22.46 -22.57 -33.87
C ILE A 191 22.74 -23.88 -34.63
N GLY A 192 21.93 -24.92 -34.42
CA GLY A 192 22.00 -26.22 -35.10
C GLY A 192 22.83 -27.27 -34.36
N VAL A 193 23.13 -27.04 -33.08
CA VAL A 193 23.82 -28.00 -32.20
C VAL A 193 22.80 -28.57 -31.22
N ASP A 194 22.06 -29.59 -31.63
CA ASP A 194 21.04 -30.20 -30.78
C ASP A 194 21.67 -31.20 -29.79
N ILE A 195 21.69 -30.83 -28.51
CA ILE A 195 22.31 -31.64 -27.44
C ILE A 195 21.67 -33.02 -27.37
N PHE A 196 20.36 -33.15 -27.59
CA PHE A 196 19.67 -34.45 -27.53
C PHE A 196 20.02 -35.37 -28.70
N GLN A 197 20.56 -34.83 -29.78
CA GLN A 197 21.04 -35.62 -30.91
C GLN A 197 22.52 -36.01 -30.77
N THR A 198 23.26 -35.44 -29.83
CA THR A 198 24.64 -35.88 -29.54
C THR A 198 24.64 -37.27 -28.89
N THR A 199 25.72 -38.03 -29.07
CA THR A 199 25.88 -39.36 -28.43
C THR A 199 25.62 -39.29 -26.92
N ALA A 200 26.26 -38.35 -26.22
CA ALA A 200 26.07 -38.16 -24.78
C ALA A 200 24.61 -37.81 -24.42
N GLY A 201 23.95 -36.96 -25.20
CA GLY A 201 22.55 -36.60 -24.98
C GLY A 201 21.60 -37.78 -25.17
N ARG A 202 21.81 -38.63 -26.19
CA ARG A 202 20.99 -39.82 -26.42
C ARG A 202 21.10 -40.83 -25.28
N PHE A 203 22.30 -41.02 -24.73
CA PHE A 203 22.49 -41.86 -23.53
C PHE A 203 21.82 -41.27 -22.28
N LEU A 204 21.74 -39.94 -22.17
CA LEU A 204 21.12 -39.26 -21.02
C LEU A 204 19.59 -39.44 -20.99
N ILE A 205 18.94 -39.44 -22.16
CA ILE A 205 17.47 -39.49 -22.28
C ILE A 205 16.91 -40.91 -22.42
N LEU A 206 17.77 -41.93 -22.49
CA LEU A 206 17.37 -43.34 -22.62
C LEU A 206 17.61 -44.10 -21.30
N PRO A 207 16.58 -44.79 -20.77
CA PRO A 207 16.76 -45.76 -19.69
C PRO A 207 17.80 -46.84 -20.06
N SER A 208 18.46 -47.43 -19.06
CA SER A 208 19.52 -48.43 -19.25
C SER A 208 19.13 -49.56 -20.20
N GLN A 209 17.88 -50.02 -20.13
CA GLN A 209 17.32 -51.07 -20.98
C GLN A 209 17.19 -50.72 -22.47
N TYR A 210 17.24 -49.43 -22.83
CA TYR A 210 17.13 -48.94 -24.21
C TYR A 210 18.43 -48.30 -24.72
N GLN A 211 19.54 -48.42 -23.99
CA GLN A 211 20.80 -47.80 -24.41
C GLN A 211 21.39 -48.43 -25.69
N SER A 212 21.03 -49.68 -26.02
CA SER A 212 21.46 -50.35 -27.25
C SER A 212 20.96 -49.65 -28.52
N ILE A 213 19.84 -48.93 -28.45
CA ILE A 213 19.26 -48.17 -29.57
C ILE A 213 19.65 -46.68 -29.57
N ALA A 214 20.55 -46.26 -28.68
CA ALA A 214 20.93 -44.85 -28.55
C ALA A 214 21.48 -44.26 -29.86
N ASN A 215 22.28 -45.02 -30.61
CA ASN A 215 22.86 -44.51 -31.87
C ASN A 215 21.86 -44.48 -33.03
N SER A 216 20.73 -45.20 -32.94
CA SER A 216 19.68 -45.22 -33.96
C SER A 216 18.52 -44.27 -33.66
N LEU A 217 18.51 -43.62 -32.49
CA LEU A 217 17.49 -42.63 -32.13
C LEU A 217 17.70 -41.34 -32.93
N ASP A 218 16.71 -40.94 -33.72
CA ASP A 218 16.69 -39.69 -34.46
C ASP A 218 15.44 -38.87 -34.10
N PHE A 219 15.64 -37.57 -33.85
CA PHE A 219 14.55 -36.65 -33.52
C PHE A 219 14.13 -35.91 -34.80
N ASN A 220 12.91 -36.16 -35.26
CA ASN A 220 12.33 -35.51 -36.44
C ASN A 220 11.86 -34.06 -36.18
N PHE A 221 12.64 -33.26 -35.44
CA PHE A 221 12.39 -31.84 -35.29
C PHE A 221 13.08 -31.05 -36.42
N PRO A 222 12.43 -30.02 -36.99
CA PRO A 222 13.07 -29.15 -37.96
C PRO A 222 14.37 -28.54 -37.46
N LYS A 223 15.37 -28.47 -38.34
CA LYS A 223 16.68 -27.89 -38.01
C LYS A 223 16.51 -26.43 -37.56
N TYR A 224 17.22 -26.04 -36.51
CA TYR A 224 17.17 -24.69 -35.89
C TYR A 224 15.91 -24.37 -35.07
N TRP A 225 15.02 -25.35 -34.81
CA TRP A 225 13.87 -25.14 -33.92
C TRP A 225 14.23 -25.22 -32.44
N ILE A 226 13.70 -24.27 -31.66
CA ILE A 226 13.84 -24.24 -30.21
C ILE A 226 12.68 -25.01 -29.57
N TYR A 227 12.87 -26.30 -29.28
CA TYR A 227 11.90 -27.10 -28.51
C TYR A 227 12.36 -27.36 -27.06
N ALA A 228 13.67 -27.21 -26.82
CA ALA A 228 14.36 -27.42 -25.56
C ALA A 228 13.91 -28.72 -24.86
N THR A 229 13.64 -28.66 -23.55
CA THR A 229 13.08 -29.78 -22.78
C THR A 229 11.54 -29.78 -22.77
N LEU A 230 10.91 -28.90 -23.54
CA LEU A 230 9.48 -28.58 -23.45
C LEU A 230 8.67 -29.07 -24.66
N TYR A 231 9.25 -29.95 -25.48
CA TYR A 231 8.67 -30.63 -26.65
C TYR A 231 8.36 -29.75 -27.86
N ASN A 232 7.92 -28.49 -27.68
CA ASN A 232 7.48 -27.62 -28.78
C ASN A 232 7.87 -26.15 -28.54
N PRO A 233 8.27 -25.39 -29.59
CA PRO A 233 8.50 -23.94 -29.50
C PRO A 233 7.40 -23.12 -28.82
N ASN A 234 6.12 -23.48 -29.00
CA ASN A 234 5.01 -22.80 -28.34
C ASN A 234 5.03 -22.98 -26.82
N ASN A 235 5.45 -24.15 -26.33
CA ASN A 235 5.59 -24.42 -24.90
C ASN A 235 6.78 -23.65 -24.32
N VAL A 236 7.88 -23.57 -25.06
CA VAL A 236 9.04 -22.72 -24.71
C VAL A 236 8.60 -21.25 -24.65
N ALA A 237 7.88 -20.77 -25.65
CA ALA A 237 7.38 -19.40 -25.71
C ALA A 237 6.40 -19.09 -24.58
N SER A 238 5.54 -20.03 -24.21
CA SER A 238 4.62 -19.91 -23.07
C SER A 238 5.38 -19.80 -21.74
N MET A 239 6.43 -20.61 -21.56
CA MET A 239 7.31 -20.52 -20.39
C MET A 239 8.09 -19.19 -20.35
N MET A 240 8.61 -18.73 -21.50
CA MET A 240 9.29 -17.43 -21.60
C MET A 240 8.33 -16.26 -21.37
N ALA A 241 7.08 -16.34 -21.82
CA ALA A 241 6.05 -15.33 -21.56
C ALA A 241 5.74 -15.20 -20.06
N LEU A 242 5.80 -16.30 -19.30
CA LEU A 242 5.67 -16.29 -17.85
C LEU A 242 6.90 -15.65 -17.15
N ALA A 243 8.11 -15.94 -17.63
CA ALA A 243 9.35 -15.53 -16.95
C ALA A 243 9.84 -14.12 -17.31
N LEU A 244 9.79 -13.75 -18.59
CA LEU A 244 10.40 -12.53 -19.13
C LEU A 244 9.82 -11.25 -18.51
N PRO A 245 8.48 -11.05 -18.42
CA PRO A 245 7.91 -9.88 -17.78
C PRO A 245 8.26 -9.79 -16.30
N MET A 246 8.30 -10.94 -15.59
CA MET A 246 8.68 -10.99 -14.19
C MET A 246 10.14 -10.53 -14.00
N THR A 247 11.09 -11.06 -14.78
CA THR A 247 12.49 -10.65 -14.69
C THR A 247 12.70 -9.21 -15.14
N ALA A 248 11.93 -8.73 -16.12
CA ALA A 248 11.99 -7.34 -16.58
C ALA A 248 11.53 -6.37 -15.47
N VAL A 249 10.43 -6.66 -14.79
CA VAL A 249 9.98 -5.85 -13.64
C VAL A 249 11.01 -5.86 -12.52
N CYS A 250 11.54 -7.03 -12.17
CA CYS A 250 12.60 -7.16 -11.17
C CYS A 250 13.87 -6.40 -11.58
N PHE A 251 14.21 -6.35 -12.87
CA PHE A 251 15.32 -5.54 -13.39
C PHE A 251 15.11 -4.04 -13.15
N PHE A 252 13.90 -3.52 -13.39
CA PHE A 252 13.62 -2.10 -13.22
C PHE A 252 13.48 -1.67 -11.76
N LEU A 253 12.90 -2.53 -10.91
CA LEU A 253 12.59 -2.20 -9.52
C LEU A 253 13.65 -2.66 -8.50
N SER A 254 14.60 -3.53 -8.89
CA SER A 254 15.65 -3.98 -7.98
C SER A 254 16.60 -2.86 -7.56
N GLN A 255 16.69 -2.63 -6.25
CA GLN A 255 17.59 -1.65 -5.64
C GLN A 255 19.06 -2.13 -5.62
N SER A 256 19.29 -3.45 -5.56
CA SER A 256 20.64 -4.01 -5.59
C SER A 256 21.18 -4.04 -7.01
N LYS A 257 22.37 -3.43 -7.21
CA LYS A 257 23.06 -3.43 -8.52
C LYS A 257 23.34 -4.84 -9.04
N ILE A 258 23.74 -5.76 -8.16
CA ILE A 258 24.05 -7.16 -8.54
C ILE A 258 22.78 -7.87 -9.01
N ARG A 259 21.71 -7.80 -8.21
CA ARG A 259 20.42 -8.40 -8.59
C ARG A 259 19.87 -7.76 -9.86
N ARG A 260 20.01 -6.46 -10.01
CA ARG A 260 19.62 -5.73 -11.22
C ARG A 260 20.38 -6.23 -12.45
N ILE A 261 21.71 -6.33 -12.40
CA ILE A 261 22.49 -6.89 -13.52
C ILE A 261 22.04 -8.33 -13.81
N GLY A 262 21.88 -9.16 -12.79
CA GLY A 262 21.39 -10.53 -12.93
C GLY A 262 20.04 -10.62 -13.65
N PHE A 263 19.04 -9.87 -13.20
CA PHE A 263 17.73 -9.83 -13.87
C PHE A 263 17.79 -9.24 -15.28
N GLY A 264 18.69 -8.29 -15.54
CA GLY A 264 18.93 -7.75 -16.87
C GLY A 264 19.46 -8.81 -17.85
N VAL A 265 20.43 -9.61 -17.40
CA VAL A 265 20.98 -10.73 -18.18
C VAL A 265 19.90 -11.79 -18.43
N LEU A 266 19.13 -12.17 -17.41
CA LEU A 266 18.03 -13.13 -17.55
C LEU A 266 16.95 -12.62 -18.52
N THR A 267 16.58 -11.35 -18.42
CA THR A 267 15.59 -10.74 -19.32
C THR A 267 16.06 -10.75 -20.76
N GLY A 268 17.33 -10.41 -21.01
CA GLY A 268 17.93 -10.49 -22.34
C GLY A 268 17.97 -11.92 -22.89
N LEU A 269 18.36 -12.89 -22.06
CA LEU A 269 18.40 -14.31 -22.42
C LEU A 269 17.00 -14.82 -22.80
N PHE A 270 15.98 -14.57 -21.96
CA PHE A 270 14.63 -15.03 -22.21
C PHE A 270 13.99 -14.35 -23.43
N ALA A 271 14.31 -13.07 -23.69
CA ALA A 271 13.89 -12.38 -24.90
C ALA A 271 14.52 -12.98 -26.17
N LEU A 272 15.80 -13.33 -26.11
CA LEU A 272 16.54 -13.96 -27.20
C LEU A 272 15.95 -15.34 -27.55
N VAL A 273 15.68 -16.16 -26.53
CA VAL A 273 15.05 -17.48 -26.71
C VAL A 273 13.64 -17.34 -27.25
N LEU A 274 12.82 -16.43 -26.68
CA LEU A 274 11.47 -16.17 -27.18
C LEU A 274 11.49 -15.73 -28.65
N ALA A 275 12.44 -14.90 -29.07
CA ALA A 275 12.63 -14.54 -30.48
C ALA A 275 12.89 -15.77 -31.35
N GLY A 276 13.81 -16.65 -30.92
CA GLY A 276 14.17 -17.86 -31.66
C GLY A 276 13.07 -18.92 -31.72
N THR A 277 12.04 -18.86 -30.87
CA THR A 277 10.87 -19.75 -31.00
C THR A 277 9.96 -19.40 -32.17
N HIS A 278 10.07 -18.18 -32.73
CA HIS A 278 9.16 -17.62 -33.74
C HIS A 278 7.66 -17.60 -33.35
N ALA A 279 7.33 -17.82 -32.07
CA ALA A 279 5.96 -17.91 -31.60
C ALA A 279 5.36 -16.53 -31.28
N ARG A 280 4.45 -16.05 -32.16
CA ARG A 280 3.85 -14.71 -32.07
C ARG A 280 3.05 -14.48 -30.77
N GLY A 281 2.38 -15.52 -30.26
CA GLY A 281 1.54 -15.42 -29.06
C GLY A 281 2.31 -15.01 -27.80
N GLY A 282 3.60 -15.36 -27.71
CA GLY A 282 4.45 -15.05 -26.57
C GLY A 282 4.85 -13.58 -26.56
N TRP A 283 5.10 -12.99 -27.74
CA TRP A 283 5.37 -11.56 -27.88
C TRP A 283 4.14 -10.71 -27.58
N ILE A 284 2.96 -11.12 -28.07
CA ILE A 284 1.68 -10.45 -27.75
C ILE A 284 1.47 -10.42 -26.23
N ALA A 285 1.68 -11.56 -25.55
CA ALA A 285 1.59 -11.66 -24.10
C ALA A 285 2.53 -10.71 -23.36
N VAL A 286 3.79 -10.65 -23.75
CA VAL A 286 4.80 -9.75 -23.15
C VAL A 286 4.41 -8.28 -23.35
N ILE A 287 3.93 -7.91 -24.54
CA ILE A 287 3.48 -6.54 -24.85
C ILE A 287 2.26 -6.17 -24.00
N CYS A 288 1.25 -7.04 -23.91
CA CYS A 288 0.06 -6.79 -23.08
C CYS A 288 0.43 -6.63 -21.60
N ALA A 289 1.35 -7.44 -21.08
CA ALA A 289 1.84 -7.29 -19.70
C ALA A 289 2.60 -5.98 -19.50
N ALA A 290 3.41 -5.55 -20.47
CA ALA A 290 4.10 -4.26 -20.42
C ALA A 290 3.12 -3.07 -20.40
N LEU A 291 2.05 -3.13 -21.20
CA LEU A 291 1.00 -2.09 -21.23
C LEU A 291 0.20 -2.03 -19.92
N LEU A 292 -0.17 -3.19 -19.36
CA LEU A 292 -0.86 -3.26 -18.08
C LEU A 292 0.00 -2.67 -16.95
N LEU A 293 1.29 -3.01 -16.92
CA LEU A 293 2.23 -2.44 -15.96
C LEU A 293 2.48 -0.96 -16.20
N PHE A 294 2.54 -0.51 -17.45
CA PHE A 294 2.65 0.91 -17.78
C PHE A 294 1.47 1.69 -17.17
N GLY A 295 0.25 1.19 -17.26
CA GLY A 295 -0.92 1.77 -16.58
C GLY A 295 -0.78 1.83 -15.05
N VAL A 296 -0.22 0.79 -14.42
CA VAL A 296 0.04 0.74 -12.97
C VAL A 296 1.15 1.73 -12.56
N PHE A 297 2.20 1.85 -13.37
CA PHE A 297 3.38 2.68 -13.11
C PHE A 297 3.27 4.13 -13.57
N MET A 298 2.30 4.49 -14.42
CA MET A 298 2.01 5.88 -14.82
C MET A 298 1.62 6.78 -13.64
N ARG A 299 1.37 6.19 -12.47
CA ARG A 299 1.17 6.90 -11.20
C ARG A 299 2.49 7.30 -10.48
N HIS A 300 3.62 6.67 -10.82
CA HIS A 300 4.91 6.89 -10.14
C HIS A 300 6.12 6.83 -11.10
N ASP A 301 6.76 7.98 -11.34
CA ASP A 301 8.15 8.23 -11.77
C ASP A 301 8.79 7.44 -12.95
N LEU A 302 8.06 6.57 -13.67
CA LEU A 302 8.69 5.72 -14.71
C LEU A 302 9.21 6.49 -15.93
N LEU A 303 8.77 7.74 -16.15
CA LEU A 303 9.31 8.64 -17.17
C LEU A 303 10.80 8.98 -16.94
N ARG A 304 11.33 8.76 -15.73
CA ARG A 304 12.74 9.03 -15.41
C ARG A 304 13.71 8.04 -16.05
N TYR A 305 13.26 6.83 -16.38
CA TYR A 305 14.10 5.75 -16.90
C TYR A 305 13.89 5.44 -18.39
N TRP A 306 13.10 6.26 -19.10
CA TRP A 306 12.77 6.02 -20.51
C TRP A 306 14.01 5.87 -21.40
N LYS A 307 15.11 6.57 -21.08
CA LYS A 307 16.40 6.47 -21.78
C LYS A 307 17.08 5.09 -21.64
N TRP A 308 16.90 4.42 -20.50
CA TRP A 308 17.40 3.05 -20.29
C TRP A 308 16.48 2.01 -20.94
N LEU A 309 15.16 2.25 -20.91
CA LEU A 309 14.18 1.45 -21.65
C LEU A 309 14.41 1.52 -23.17
N SER A 310 14.69 2.70 -23.71
CA SER A 310 15.00 2.88 -25.13
C SER A 310 16.34 2.25 -25.51
N ALA A 311 17.35 2.30 -24.63
CA ALA A 311 18.63 1.64 -24.87
C ALA A 311 18.51 0.10 -24.84
N LEU A 312 17.79 -0.46 -23.87
CA LEU A 312 17.56 -1.91 -23.78
C LEU A 312 16.71 -2.41 -24.95
N SER A 313 15.69 -1.63 -25.34
CA SER A 313 14.84 -1.93 -26.50
C SER A 313 15.64 -1.85 -27.80
N LEU A 314 16.55 -0.88 -27.94
CA LEU A 314 17.43 -0.77 -29.11
C LEU A 314 18.40 -1.96 -29.19
N VAL A 315 18.99 -2.41 -28.08
CA VAL A 315 19.84 -3.62 -28.04
C VAL A 315 19.03 -4.87 -28.38
N ALA A 316 17.81 -5.00 -27.85
CA ALA A 316 16.92 -6.11 -28.16
C ALA A 316 16.48 -6.09 -29.63
N VAL A 317 16.19 -4.92 -30.20
CA VAL A 317 15.84 -4.72 -31.62
C VAL A 317 17.04 -5.00 -32.53
N ILE A 318 18.26 -4.60 -32.15
CA ILE A 318 19.47 -4.93 -32.91
C ILE A 318 19.77 -6.43 -32.83
N ALA A 319 19.67 -7.05 -31.66
CA ALA A 319 19.83 -8.50 -31.51
C ALA A 319 18.75 -9.27 -32.30
N PHE A 320 17.50 -8.79 -32.27
CA PHE A 320 16.39 -9.34 -33.02
C PHE A 320 16.56 -9.14 -34.53
N ALA A 321 17.05 -7.98 -34.99
CA ALA A 321 17.34 -7.71 -36.39
C ALA A 321 18.52 -8.55 -36.89
N VAL A 322 19.55 -8.75 -36.07
CA VAL A 322 20.68 -9.65 -36.39
C VAL A 322 20.22 -11.11 -36.46
N LEU A 323 19.36 -11.54 -35.52
CA LEU A 323 18.79 -12.90 -35.51
C LEU A 323 17.82 -13.14 -36.67
N ILE A 324 16.98 -12.16 -37.02
CA ILE A 324 16.11 -12.22 -38.20
C ILE A 324 16.96 -12.18 -39.46
N PHE A 325 17.97 -11.32 -39.56
CA PHE A 325 18.85 -11.26 -40.72
C PHE A 325 19.60 -12.59 -40.92
N TRP A 326 20.10 -13.21 -39.85
CA TRP A 326 20.69 -14.55 -39.90
C TRP A 326 19.68 -15.66 -40.21
N GLY A 327 18.49 -15.61 -39.60
CA GLY A 327 17.43 -16.59 -39.80
C GLY A 327 16.81 -16.53 -41.20
N VAL A 328 16.63 -15.33 -41.76
CA VAL A 328 16.12 -15.08 -43.12
C VAL A 328 17.17 -15.42 -44.18
N GLN A 329 18.45 -15.08 -43.96
CA GLN A 329 19.54 -15.50 -44.86
C GLN A 329 19.66 -17.03 -44.94
N ARG A 330 19.43 -17.77 -43.84
CA ARG A 330 19.42 -19.24 -43.85
C ARG A 330 18.10 -19.86 -44.31
N ALA A 331 16.95 -19.25 -44.02
CA ALA A 331 15.67 -19.72 -44.54
C ALA A 331 15.61 -19.63 -46.07
N ASN A 332 16.19 -18.57 -46.66
CA ASN A 332 16.35 -18.44 -48.11
C ASN A 332 17.29 -19.51 -48.73
N THR A 333 18.11 -20.21 -47.93
CA THR A 333 18.91 -21.36 -48.41
C THR A 333 18.20 -22.72 -48.25
N VAL A 334 17.06 -22.80 -47.54
CA VAL A 334 16.30 -24.05 -47.33
C VAL A 334 15.02 -24.10 -48.17
N THR A 335 14.48 -22.94 -48.58
CA THR A 335 13.25 -22.88 -49.41
C THR A 335 13.47 -23.10 -50.92
N LEU A 336 14.69 -23.46 -51.36
CA LEU A 336 14.98 -23.78 -52.76
C LEU A 336 14.83 -25.26 -53.13
N ASP A 337 14.49 -26.16 -52.18
CA ASP A 337 14.57 -27.60 -52.44
C ASP A 337 13.28 -28.44 -52.20
N GLN A 338 12.12 -27.88 -51.83
CA GLN A 338 10.98 -28.75 -51.46
C GLN A 338 9.54 -28.42 -51.90
N HIS A 339 9.27 -27.45 -52.78
CA HIS A 339 7.89 -27.24 -53.26
C HIS A 339 7.75 -27.16 -54.78
N HIS A 340 7.92 -28.32 -55.43
CA HIS A 340 7.16 -28.69 -56.62
C HIS A 340 6.34 -29.93 -56.29
N ALA A 341 5.05 -29.76 -55.99
CA ALA A 341 4.05 -30.81 -56.14
C ALA A 341 2.67 -30.15 -56.28
N ASP A 342 2.15 -30.18 -57.51
CA ASP A 342 0.79 -29.85 -57.90
C ASP A 342 -0.27 -30.47 -56.97
N TYR A 343 -1.26 -29.69 -56.55
CA TYR A 343 -2.61 -30.24 -56.30
C TYR A 343 -3.70 -29.29 -56.78
N SER A 344 -4.38 -29.74 -57.82
CA SER A 344 -5.55 -29.17 -58.48
C SER A 344 -6.74 -28.95 -57.54
N ILE A 345 -7.39 -27.80 -57.70
CA ILE A 345 -8.63 -27.40 -57.02
C ILE A 345 -9.80 -28.23 -57.55
N GLN A 346 -10.44 -29.03 -56.69
CA GLN A 346 -11.79 -29.57 -56.91
C GLN A 346 -12.79 -28.94 -55.94
N VAL A 347 -13.95 -28.63 -56.51
CA VAL A 347 -15.07 -27.79 -56.03
C VAL A 347 -15.70 -28.30 -54.72
N ALA A 348 -16.02 -27.39 -53.79
CA ALA A 348 -16.83 -27.66 -52.59
C ALA A 348 -18.30 -27.23 -52.73
N PRO A 349 -19.23 -27.81 -51.94
CA PRO A 349 -20.68 -27.59 -52.07
C PRO A 349 -21.17 -26.22 -51.61
N GLU A 350 -22.26 -25.77 -52.22
CA GLU A 350 -22.81 -24.41 -52.35
C GLU A 350 -23.33 -23.69 -51.08
N HIS A 351 -23.06 -24.13 -49.85
CA HIS A 351 -23.80 -23.62 -48.68
C HIS A 351 -22.99 -22.93 -47.57
N LEU A 352 -21.67 -22.73 -47.72
CA LEU A 352 -20.90 -21.82 -46.88
C LEU A 352 -20.08 -20.85 -47.75
N SER A 353 -20.56 -19.60 -47.82
CA SER A 353 -20.16 -18.58 -48.80
C SER A 353 -18.66 -18.45 -49.08
N GLU A 354 -18.29 -18.45 -50.37
CA GLU A 354 -16.96 -18.07 -50.90
C GLU A 354 -16.41 -16.75 -50.34
N ARG A 355 -17.27 -15.85 -49.85
CA ARG A 355 -16.88 -14.59 -49.22
C ARG A 355 -16.07 -14.78 -47.93
N LEU A 356 -16.43 -15.75 -47.08
CA LEU A 356 -15.65 -16.03 -45.87
C LEU A 356 -14.28 -16.65 -46.22
N ILE A 357 -14.24 -17.53 -47.22
CA ILE A 357 -13.01 -18.23 -47.58
C ILE A 357 -11.98 -17.28 -48.24
N ARG A 358 -12.41 -16.34 -49.10
CA ARG A 358 -11.50 -15.34 -49.70
C ARG A 358 -11.04 -14.25 -48.72
N HIS A 359 -11.83 -13.90 -47.70
CA HIS A 359 -11.49 -12.81 -46.78
C HIS A 359 -10.56 -13.23 -45.63
N TYR A 360 -10.60 -14.51 -45.22
CA TYR A 360 -9.83 -15.03 -44.07
C TYR A 360 -8.60 -15.89 -44.47
N GLY A 361 -8.35 -16.10 -45.76
CA GLY A 361 -7.29 -17.00 -46.27
C GLY A 361 -5.84 -16.56 -46.02
N THR A 362 -5.56 -15.32 -45.63
CA THR A 362 -4.19 -14.77 -45.56
C THR A 362 -3.71 -14.34 -44.17
N LEU A 363 -4.49 -14.56 -43.10
CA LEU A 363 -4.13 -14.22 -41.72
C LEU A 363 -4.59 -15.30 -40.72
N GLY A 364 -3.69 -16.17 -40.24
CA GLY A 364 -3.95 -17.05 -39.08
C GLY A 364 -5.08 -18.10 -39.25
N SER A 365 -5.43 -18.43 -40.49
CA SER A 365 -6.69 -19.05 -40.92
C SER A 365 -7.03 -20.40 -40.25
N GLY A 366 -6.05 -21.23 -39.90
CA GLY A 366 -6.29 -22.56 -39.29
C GLY A 366 -6.78 -22.55 -37.84
N ARG A 367 -6.27 -21.65 -36.98
CA ARG A 367 -6.70 -21.57 -35.57
C ARG A 367 -8.12 -21.02 -35.42
N LEU A 368 -8.48 -20.07 -36.28
CA LEU A 368 -9.83 -19.50 -36.29
C LEU A 368 -10.88 -20.56 -36.62
N TYR A 369 -10.61 -21.43 -37.60
CA TYR A 369 -11.46 -22.59 -37.88
C TYR A 369 -11.62 -23.49 -36.65
N ILE A 370 -10.50 -23.89 -36.02
CA ILE A 370 -10.52 -24.74 -34.82
C ILE A 370 -11.35 -24.08 -33.71
N TRP A 371 -11.19 -22.78 -33.47
CA TRP A 371 -11.95 -22.05 -32.44
C TRP A 371 -13.43 -21.97 -32.74
N ILE A 372 -13.82 -21.63 -33.98
CA ILE A 372 -15.24 -21.56 -34.36
C ILE A 372 -15.91 -22.92 -34.15
N ARG A 373 -15.28 -24.02 -34.60
CA ARG A 373 -15.83 -25.37 -34.41
C ARG A 373 -15.87 -25.78 -32.95
N SER A 374 -14.83 -25.45 -32.20
CA SER A 374 -14.78 -25.70 -30.75
C SER A 374 -15.88 -24.94 -30.00
N LEU A 375 -16.15 -23.68 -30.37
CA LEU A 375 -17.22 -22.87 -29.75
C LEU A 375 -18.62 -23.37 -30.11
N GLN A 376 -18.82 -23.97 -31.28
CA GLN A 376 -20.08 -24.64 -31.60
C GLN A 376 -20.31 -25.85 -30.69
N MET A 377 -19.28 -26.66 -30.46
CA MET A 377 -19.32 -27.81 -29.54
C MET A 377 -19.55 -27.36 -28.07
N ALA A 378 -19.10 -26.17 -27.70
CA ALA A 378 -19.20 -25.62 -26.34
C ALA A 378 -20.64 -25.41 -25.86
N ARG A 379 -21.62 -25.33 -26.78
CA ARG A 379 -23.06 -25.23 -26.45
C ARG A 379 -23.57 -26.44 -25.68
N GLU A 380 -22.97 -27.60 -25.88
CA GLU A 380 -23.39 -28.85 -25.23
C GLU A 380 -22.68 -29.08 -23.88
N THR A 381 -21.69 -28.26 -23.55
CA THR A 381 -20.87 -28.41 -22.33
C THR A 381 -20.99 -27.20 -21.41
N VAL A 382 -22.12 -26.49 -21.43
CA VAL A 382 -22.35 -25.29 -20.59
C VAL A 382 -22.27 -25.63 -19.11
N LEU A 383 -22.91 -26.71 -18.68
CA LEU A 383 -22.93 -27.14 -17.27
C LEU A 383 -21.75 -28.06 -16.94
N LEU A 384 -21.57 -29.13 -17.72
CA LEU A 384 -20.58 -30.17 -17.47
C LEU A 384 -19.75 -30.44 -18.72
N GLY A 385 -18.44 -30.62 -18.54
CA GLY A 385 -17.51 -30.91 -19.63
C GLY A 385 -17.50 -32.38 -20.03
N ARG A 386 -16.85 -32.69 -21.15
CA ARG A 386 -16.73 -34.07 -21.67
C ARG A 386 -15.62 -34.90 -21.01
N GLY A 387 -14.87 -34.29 -20.09
CA GLY A 387 -13.77 -34.91 -19.37
C GLY A 387 -12.42 -34.30 -19.74
N PRO A 388 -11.46 -34.21 -18.78
CA PRO A 388 -10.10 -33.74 -19.03
C PRO A 388 -9.46 -34.45 -20.23
N ASP A 389 -8.79 -33.67 -21.09
CA ASP A 389 -7.97 -34.17 -22.18
C ASP A 389 -8.70 -35.00 -23.28
N THR A 390 -10.04 -34.98 -23.31
CA THR A 390 -10.85 -35.76 -24.25
C THR A 390 -11.17 -35.06 -25.58
N PHE A 391 -10.75 -33.80 -25.75
CA PHE A 391 -11.09 -32.96 -26.92
C PHE A 391 -10.90 -33.67 -28.27
N ALA A 392 -9.77 -34.35 -28.45
CA ALA A 392 -9.39 -35.02 -29.70
C ALA A 392 -10.42 -36.07 -30.18
N LEU A 393 -11.17 -36.66 -29.25
CA LEU A 393 -12.17 -37.71 -29.51
C LEU A 393 -13.45 -37.14 -30.09
N TYR A 394 -13.73 -35.87 -29.80
CA TYR A 394 -15.00 -35.23 -30.12
C TYR A 394 -14.88 -34.20 -31.23
N PHE A 395 -13.68 -33.68 -31.47
CA PHE A 395 -13.45 -32.75 -32.56
C PHE A 395 -13.65 -33.46 -33.91
N PRO A 396 -14.40 -32.86 -34.87
CA PRO A 396 -14.70 -33.49 -36.15
C PRO A 396 -13.47 -33.53 -37.06
N ASN A 397 -12.60 -34.51 -36.82
CA ASN A 397 -11.31 -34.62 -37.47
C ASN A 397 -11.38 -35.00 -38.95
N GLN A 398 -12.50 -35.59 -39.40
CA GLN A 398 -12.77 -35.98 -40.79
C GLN A 398 -13.46 -34.90 -41.62
N ASP A 399 -13.57 -33.68 -41.10
CA ASP A 399 -14.29 -32.61 -41.79
C ASP A 399 -13.59 -32.15 -43.09
N SER A 400 -14.31 -32.25 -44.21
CA SER A 400 -13.90 -31.75 -45.53
C SER A 400 -13.47 -30.28 -45.55
N TYR A 401 -14.01 -29.45 -44.64
CA TYR A 401 -13.66 -28.03 -44.52
C TYR A 401 -12.20 -27.80 -44.11
N LYS A 402 -11.52 -28.78 -43.49
CA LYS A 402 -10.09 -28.70 -43.14
C LYS A 402 -9.19 -28.47 -44.36
N ARG A 403 -9.61 -28.93 -45.55
CA ARG A 403 -8.88 -28.77 -46.81
C ARG A 403 -8.78 -27.31 -47.24
N PHE A 404 -9.75 -26.46 -46.86
CA PHE A 404 -9.79 -25.04 -47.23
C PHE A 404 -8.91 -24.13 -46.35
N PHE A 405 -8.42 -24.63 -45.22
CA PHE A 405 -7.59 -23.89 -44.28
C PHE A 405 -6.12 -24.33 -44.28
N ASN A 406 -5.66 -24.93 -45.39
CA ASN A 406 -4.30 -25.45 -45.56
C ASN A 406 -3.89 -26.50 -44.51
N GLN A 407 -4.87 -27.24 -43.95
CA GLN A 407 -4.66 -28.37 -43.04
C GLN A 407 -5.41 -29.64 -43.48
N PRO A 408 -5.26 -30.10 -44.73
CA PRO A 408 -6.05 -31.20 -45.27
C PRO A 408 -5.87 -32.53 -44.52
N GLU A 409 -4.72 -32.75 -43.87
CA GLU A 409 -4.39 -34.01 -43.19
C GLU A 409 -3.97 -33.86 -41.71
N ALA A 410 -3.99 -32.64 -41.14
CA ALA A 410 -3.55 -32.43 -39.77
C ALA A 410 -4.61 -32.92 -38.77
N PHE A 411 -4.21 -33.86 -37.91
CA PHE A 411 -5.00 -34.29 -36.77
C PHE A 411 -5.06 -33.17 -35.73
N VAL A 412 -6.28 -32.75 -35.37
CA VAL A 412 -6.51 -31.68 -34.39
C VAL A 412 -6.85 -32.34 -33.07
N ASP A 413 -5.89 -32.27 -32.16
CA ASP A 413 -5.93 -32.91 -30.84
C ASP A 413 -6.34 -31.94 -29.72
N LYS A 414 -6.39 -30.63 -30.01
CA LYS A 414 -6.69 -29.55 -29.05
C LYS A 414 -7.09 -28.23 -29.72
N PRO A 415 -7.68 -27.29 -28.96
CA PRO A 415 -8.16 -26.03 -29.52
C PRO A 415 -7.08 -24.92 -29.62
N HIS A 416 -5.87 -25.09 -29.09
CA HIS A 416 -4.84 -24.02 -29.03
C HIS A 416 -5.29 -22.75 -28.29
N ASN A 417 -6.15 -22.95 -27.29
CA ASN A 417 -6.70 -21.92 -26.43
C ASN A 417 -7.16 -22.55 -25.12
N LEU A 418 -6.49 -22.20 -24.02
CA LEU A 418 -6.77 -22.76 -22.70
C LEU A 418 -8.23 -22.56 -22.27
N TYR A 419 -8.82 -21.40 -22.54
CA TYR A 419 -10.18 -21.08 -22.10
C TYR A 419 -11.23 -21.93 -22.81
N ILE A 420 -11.10 -22.10 -24.12
CA ILE A 420 -11.97 -22.97 -24.92
C ILE A 420 -11.76 -24.43 -24.51
N GLN A 421 -10.51 -24.84 -24.27
CA GLN A 421 -10.17 -26.18 -23.79
C GLN A 421 -10.81 -26.47 -22.43
N THR A 422 -10.73 -25.53 -21.49
CA THR A 422 -11.37 -25.63 -20.18
C THR A 422 -12.88 -25.75 -20.31
N TRP A 423 -13.51 -24.97 -21.21
CA TRP A 423 -14.96 -25.02 -21.44
C TRP A 423 -15.42 -26.39 -21.94
N LEU A 424 -14.73 -26.94 -22.93
CA LEU A 424 -15.12 -28.22 -23.52
C LEU A 424 -14.83 -29.40 -22.59
N ASN A 425 -13.67 -29.39 -21.93
CA ASN A 425 -13.24 -30.52 -21.11
C ASN A 425 -13.89 -30.52 -19.72
N LEU A 426 -14.03 -29.35 -19.08
CA LEU A 426 -14.48 -29.22 -17.70
C LEU A 426 -15.84 -28.53 -17.54
N GLY A 427 -16.35 -27.90 -18.60
CA GLY A 427 -17.65 -27.24 -18.63
C GLY A 427 -17.58 -25.71 -18.53
N GLY A 428 -18.67 -25.05 -18.93
CA GLY A 428 -18.83 -23.59 -18.79
C GLY A 428 -18.75 -23.15 -17.33
N LEU A 429 -19.34 -23.90 -16.39
CA LEU A 429 -19.26 -23.60 -14.96
C LEU A 429 -17.81 -23.59 -14.44
N ALA A 430 -16.99 -24.57 -14.84
CA ALA A 430 -15.57 -24.61 -14.51
C ALA A 430 -14.83 -23.42 -15.11
N THR A 431 -15.15 -23.05 -16.34
CA THR A 431 -14.52 -21.92 -17.04
C THR A 431 -14.85 -20.60 -16.34
N CYS A 432 -16.11 -20.37 -15.96
CA CYS A 432 -16.51 -19.21 -15.16
C CYS A 432 -15.80 -19.18 -13.81
N ALA A 433 -15.67 -20.32 -13.13
CA ALA A 433 -14.93 -20.40 -11.87
C ALA A 433 -13.44 -20.10 -12.05
N PHE A 434 -12.81 -20.59 -13.12
CA PHE A 434 -11.43 -20.28 -13.47
C PHE A 434 -11.22 -18.79 -13.76
N LEU A 435 -12.10 -18.18 -14.57
CA LEU A 435 -12.10 -16.75 -14.85
C LEU A 435 -12.35 -15.91 -13.58
N ALA A 436 -13.23 -16.35 -12.69
CA ALA A 436 -13.46 -15.69 -11.40
C ALA A 436 -12.19 -15.70 -10.53
N MET A 437 -11.44 -16.81 -10.48
CA MET A 437 -10.15 -16.85 -9.78
C MET A 437 -9.15 -15.84 -10.37
N ILE A 438 -9.11 -15.73 -11.70
CA ILE A 438 -8.25 -14.78 -12.41
C ILE A 438 -8.65 -13.33 -12.07
N ILE A 439 -9.91 -12.97 -12.26
CA ILE A 439 -10.41 -11.60 -12.07
C ILE A 439 -10.24 -11.16 -10.61
N LEU A 440 -10.65 -12.00 -9.64
CA LEU A 440 -10.52 -11.69 -8.22
C LEU A 440 -9.06 -11.53 -7.79
N HIS A 441 -8.15 -12.36 -8.32
CA HIS A 441 -6.72 -12.19 -8.09
C HIS A 441 -6.20 -10.89 -8.69
N ALA A 442 -6.51 -10.61 -9.96
CA ALA A 442 -6.05 -9.42 -10.67
C ALA A 442 -6.50 -8.13 -9.99
N VAL A 443 -7.80 -8.01 -9.68
CA VAL A 443 -8.38 -6.87 -8.97
C VAL A 443 -7.71 -6.69 -7.61
N ARG A 444 -7.52 -7.78 -6.85
CA ARG A 444 -6.89 -7.69 -5.54
C ARG A 444 -5.42 -7.26 -5.62
N THR A 445 -4.65 -7.83 -6.53
CA THR A 445 -3.25 -7.45 -6.75
C THR A 445 -3.14 -5.98 -7.12
N PHE A 446 -3.98 -5.51 -8.05
CA PHE A 446 -4.04 -4.12 -8.46
C PHE A 446 -4.39 -3.17 -7.29
N GLN A 447 -5.40 -3.51 -6.48
CA GLN A 447 -5.75 -2.76 -5.27
C GLN A 447 -4.62 -2.68 -4.24
N LEU A 448 -3.79 -3.71 -4.14
CA LEU A 448 -2.66 -3.74 -3.22
C LEU A 448 -1.49 -2.92 -3.75
N LEU A 449 -1.14 -3.09 -5.03
CA LEU A 449 -0.07 -2.34 -5.69
C LEU A 449 -0.37 -0.82 -5.72
N THR A 450 -1.63 -0.42 -5.84
CA THR A 450 -2.04 0.99 -5.77
C THR A 450 -1.93 1.62 -4.37
N LYS A 451 -1.76 0.81 -3.31
CA LYS A 451 -1.64 1.24 -1.91
C LYS A 451 -0.23 1.05 -1.35
N ALA A 452 0.54 0.12 -1.91
CA ALA A 452 1.88 -0.23 -1.46
C ALA A 452 2.94 0.83 -1.77
N GLN A 453 3.98 0.88 -0.92
CA GLN A 453 5.17 1.70 -1.16
C GLN A 453 6.03 1.10 -2.28
N PRO A 454 6.38 1.87 -3.35
CA PRO A 454 7.05 1.36 -4.54
C PRO A 454 8.50 0.88 -4.32
N ASN A 455 9.10 1.18 -3.16
CA ASN A 455 10.48 0.80 -2.84
C ASN A 455 10.61 -0.51 -2.03
N SER A 456 9.50 -1.16 -1.68
CA SER A 456 9.56 -2.41 -0.89
C SER A 456 9.88 -3.63 -1.76
N GLU A 457 10.57 -4.61 -1.19
CA GLU A 457 10.88 -5.88 -1.87
C GLU A 457 9.61 -6.66 -2.22
N PHE A 458 8.58 -6.58 -1.37
CA PHE A 458 7.26 -7.15 -1.63
C PHE A 458 6.54 -6.47 -2.80
N TYR A 459 6.68 -5.15 -2.98
CA TYR A 459 6.13 -4.45 -4.14
C TYR A 459 6.78 -4.91 -5.44
N MET A 460 8.11 -5.04 -5.47
CA MET A 460 8.84 -5.57 -6.63
C MET A 460 8.39 -6.99 -6.97
N LEU A 461 8.35 -7.88 -5.97
CA LEU A 461 7.98 -9.28 -6.18
C LEU A 461 6.51 -9.45 -6.58
N SER A 462 5.60 -8.72 -5.93
CA SER A 462 4.16 -8.71 -6.29
C SER A 462 3.97 -8.21 -7.73
N SER A 463 4.63 -7.10 -8.10
CA SER A 463 4.58 -6.55 -9.46
C SER A 463 5.14 -7.51 -10.50
N GLY A 464 6.29 -8.14 -10.21
CA GLY A 464 6.94 -9.09 -11.12
C GLY A 464 6.13 -10.37 -11.31
N LEU A 465 5.68 -11.00 -10.23
CA LEU A 465 4.85 -12.21 -10.29
C LEU A 465 3.53 -11.93 -11.02
N TYR A 466 2.92 -10.77 -10.76
CA TYR A 466 1.70 -10.36 -11.44
C TYR A 466 1.90 -10.16 -12.94
N ALA A 467 3.01 -9.54 -13.35
CA ALA A 467 3.36 -9.35 -14.75
C ALA A 467 3.53 -10.67 -15.50
N GLY A 468 4.29 -11.60 -14.93
CA GLY A 468 4.50 -12.93 -15.51
C GLY A 468 3.21 -13.74 -15.58
N TRP A 469 2.46 -13.78 -14.48
CA TRP A 469 1.18 -14.48 -14.40
C TRP A 469 0.17 -13.95 -15.42
N PHE A 470 0.05 -12.63 -15.55
CA PHE A 470 -0.85 -11.99 -16.52
C PHE A 470 -0.40 -12.27 -17.97
N ALA A 471 0.90 -12.18 -18.26
CA ALA A 471 1.43 -12.51 -19.58
C ALA A 471 1.10 -13.95 -19.97
N TYR A 472 1.30 -14.92 -19.07
CA TYR A 472 0.93 -16.31 -19.35
C TYR A 472 -0.56 -16.46 -19.69
N LEU A 473 -1.46 -15.79 -18.98
CA LEU A 473 -2.90 -15.83 -19.28
C LEU A 473 -3.26 -15.26 -20.65
N VAL A 474 -2.57 -14.20 -21.09
CA VAL A 474 -2.71 -13.67 -22.46
C VAL A 474 -2.15 -14.67 -23.47
N ALA A 475 -0.99 -15.26 -23.18
CA ALA A 475 -0.38 -16.30 -24.02
C ALA A 475 -1.28 -17.53 -24.14
N ALA A 476 -2.00 -17.88 -23.08
CA ALA A 476 -2.94 -19.00 -23.01
C ALA A 476 -4.16 -18.84 -23.93
N MET A 477 -4.41 -17.65 -24.50
CA MET A 477 -5.36 -17.50 -25.61
C MET A 477 -4.87 -18.17 -26.91
N PHE A 478 -3.57 -18.40 -27.02
CA PHE A 478 -2.89 -18.90 -28.21
C PHE A 478 -2.14 -20.21 -27.97
N TYR A 479 -2.12 -20.71 -26.73
CA TYR A 479 -1.38 -21.88 -26.31
C TYR A 479 -2.25 -22.81 -25.47
N ASP A 480 -1.88 -24.08 -25.46
CA ASP A 480 -2.53 -25.12 -24.67
C ASP A 480 -1.92 -25.21 -23.26
N SER A 481 -2.69 -25.75 -22.32
CA SER A 481 -2.08 -26.30 -21.10
C SER A 481 -1.30 -27.56 -21.44
N VAL A 482 -0.14 -27.72 -20.79
CA VAL A 482 0.69 -28.92 -20.85
C VAL A 482 1.46 -29.08 -19.53
N VAL A 483 1.73 -30.32 -19.14
CA VAL A 483 2.53 -30.69 -17.94
C VAL A 483 3.91 -30.08 -17.88
N SER A 484 4.46 -29.66 -19.02
CA SER A 484 5.77 -29.01 -19.09
C SER A 484 5.76 -27.55 -18.62
N VAL A 485 4.62 -26.88 -18.63
CA VAL A 485 4.51 -25.43 -18.38
C VAL A 485 3.48 -25.10 -17.30
N ALA A 486 2.33 -25.74 -17.32
CA ALA A 486 1.22 -25.47 -16.40
C ALA A 486 1.60 -25.52 -14.91
N PRO A 487 2.43 -26.46 -14.41
CA PRO A 487 2.84 -26.46 -13.00
C PRO A 487 3.50 -25.15 -12.56
N ALA A 488 4.34 -24.56 -13.41
CA ALA A 488 5.02 -23.31 -13.09
C ALA A 488 4.02 -22.15 -12.98
N PHE A 489 3.03 -22.09 -13.88
CA PHE A 489 1.95 -21.11 -13.80
C PHE A 489 1.17 -21.23 -12.48
N TRP A 490 0.73 -22.43 -12.12
CA TRP A 490 -0.06 -22.65 -10.90
C TRP A 490 0.74 -22.39 -9.63
N ILE A 491 2.02 -22.73 -9.60
CA ILE A 491 2.91 -22.39 -8.48
C ILE A 491 3.11 -20.87 -8.39
N ILE A 492 3.38 -20.18 -9.51
CA ILE A 492 3.51 -18.71 -9.53
C ILE A 492 2.23 -18.03 -9.10
N PHE A 493 1.06 -18.55 -9.47
CA PHE A 493 -0.23 -18.05 -8.99
C PHE A 493 -0.32 -18.18 -7.45
N GLY A 494 0.06 -19.33 -6.90
CA GLY A 494 0.13 -19.55 -5.45
C GLY A 494 1.14 -18.63 -4.73
N LEU A 495 2.32 -18.43 -5.33
CA LEU A 495 3.33 -17.49 -4.81
C LEU A 495 2.83 -16.04 -4.85
N SER A 496 2.15 -15.64 -5.92
CA SER A 496 1.54 -14.31 -6.04
C SER A 496 0.49 -14.09 -4.95
N LEU A 497 -0.36 -15.09 -4.67
CA LEU A 497 -1.31 -15.05 -3.55
C LEU A 497 -0.63 -14.94 -2.19
N ALA A 498 0.49 -15.65 -1.99
CA ALA A 498 1.27 -15.58 -0.75
C ALA A 498 1.90 -14.20 -0.57
N VAL A 499 2.53 -13.65 -1.61
CA VAL A 499 3.13 -12.31 -1.61
C VAL A 499 2.06 -11.23 -1.40
N ASN A 500 0.90 -11.34 -2.04
CA ASN A 500 -0.20 -10.40 -1.83
C ASN A 500 -0.76 -10.44 -0.41
N HIS A 501 -0.81 -11.62 0.22
CA HIS A 501 -1.22 -11.73 1.62
C HIS A 501 -0.23 -11.03 2.56
N GLN A 502 1.08 -11.15 2.29
CA GLN A 502 2.13 -10.44 3.02
C GLN A 502 2.07 -8.94 2.74
N LEU A 503 1.90 -8.54 1.48
CA LEU A 503 1.80 -7.14 1.08
C LEU A 503 0.56 -6.48 1.69
N ASP A 504 -0.59 -7.15 1.72
CA ASP A 504 -1.78 -6.69 2.42
C ASP A 504 -1.54 -6.54 3.92
N SER A 505 -0.81 -7.47 4.54
CA SER A 505 -0.46 -7.38 5.96
C SER A 505 0.52 -6.23 6.24
N ALA A 506 1.49 -6.00 5.35
CA ALA A 506 2.45 -4.91 5.41
C ALA A 506 1.77 -3.54 5.20
N ILE A 507 0.89 -3.43 4.20
CA ILE A 507 0.04 -2.27 3.97
C ILE A 507 -0.84 -2.02 5.19
N LYS A 508 -1.40 -3.06 5.81
CA LYS A 508 -2.20 -2.97 7.04
C LYS A 508 -1.39 -2.63 8.29
N SER A 509 -0.07 -2.84 8.28
CA SER A 509 0.83 -2.40 9.35
C SER A 509 1.40 -0.99 9.12
N GLU A 510 1.53 -0.56 7.86
CA GLU A 510 2.02 0.79 7.46
C GLU A 510 0.89 1.82 7.29
N ILE A 511 -0.31 1.40 6.90
CA ILE A 511 -1.56 2.08 7.22
C ILE A 511 -1.78 1.78 8.71
N PRO A 512 -2.01 2.77 9.59
CA PRO A 512 -2.57 2.48 10.89
C PRO A 512 -3.93 1.83 10.61
N LEU A 513 -3.98 0.50 10.65
CA LEU A 513 -5.21 -0.27 10.52
C LEU A 513 -6.20 0.33 11.50
N HIS A 514 -7.37 0.70 10.98
CA HIS A 514 -8.59 0.56 11.73
C HIS A 514 -8.54 -0.76 12.52
N PHE A 515 -8.90 -0.62 13.79
CA PHE A 515 -9.02 -1.62 14.83
C PHE A 515 -9.35 -3.02 14.29
N PRO A 516 -8.65 -4.08 14.75
CA PRO A 516 -9.11 -5.43 14.50
C PRO A 516 -10.51 -5.59 15.11
N SER A 517 -11.50 -5.89 14.27
CA SER A 517 -12.87 -6.23 14.62
C SER A 517 -12.98 -7.61 15.26
N ASN A 518 -12.12 -7.88 16.23
CA ASN A 518 -12.20 -8.90 17.25
C ASN A 518 -11.24 -8.49 18.37
N ASN A 519 -11.66 -7.52 19.18
CA ASN A 519 -11.16 -7.28 20.52
C ASN A 519 -12.06 -6.27 21.24
N VAL A 520 -13.22 -6.75 21.72
CA VAL A 520 -13.99 -6.06 22.77
C VAL A 520 -13.08 -5.71 23.97
N PHE A 521 -11.99 -6.48 24.18
CA PHE A 521 -10.98 -6.21 25.19
C PHE A 521 -9.99 -5.06 24.90
N THR A 522 -9.72 -4.70 23.64
CA THR A 522 -8.75 -3.61 23.30
C THR A 522 -9.44 -2.27 23.14
N ILE A 523 -10.69 -2.25 22.64
CA ILE A 523 -11.53 -1.04 22.62
C ILE A 523 -11.78 -0.57 24.06
N ASN A 524 -12.10 -1.49 24.99
CA ASN A 524 -12.23 -1.15 26.42
C ASN A 524 -10.94 -0.58 27.04
N ARG A 525 -9.75 -0.90 26.51
CA ARG A 525 -8.48 -0.38 27.03
C ARG A 525 -8.11 1.00 26.43
N ALA A 526 -8.50 1.26 25.18
CA ALA A 526 -8.35 2.56 24.53
C ALA A 526 -9.40 3.58 25.02
N LEU A 527 -10.61 3.12 25.34
CA LEU A 527 -11.66 3.92 26.00
C LEU A 527 -11.33 4.24 27.46
N ASN A 528 -10.47 3.46 28.12
CA ASN A 528 -9.99 3.69 29.49
C ASN A 528 -8.77 4.65 29.57
N MET A 529 -8.42 5.35 28.50
CA MET A 529 -7.32 6.33 28.49
C MET A 529 -7.90 7.72 28.81
N ASN A 530 -7.55 8.28 29.96
CA ASN A 530 -7.93 9.65 30.32
C ASN A 530 -7.09 10.66 29.52
N ASN A 531 -7.55 10.98 28.30
CA ASN A 531 -6.94 12.03 27.48
C ASN A 531 -7.67 13.35 27.72
N GLU A 532 -6.90 14.44 27.86
CA GLU A 532 -7.43 15.74 28.24
C GLU A 532 -7.02 16.82 27.23
N LEU A 533 -7.97 17.70 26.91
CA LEU A 533 -7.73 18.83 26.03
C LEU A 533 -8.27 20.11 26.70
N TYR A 534 -7.35 21.03 26.98
CA TYR A 534 -7.63 22.29 27.66
C TYR A 534 -7.62 23.46 26.67
N TYR A 535 -8.74 24.17 26.62
CA TYR A 535 -8.84 25.49 26.01
C TYR A 535 -8.56 26.56 27.09
N GLY A 536 -7.48 27.32 26.93
CA GLY A 536 -7.13 28.39 27.86
C GLY A 536 -5.64 28.70 27.92
N ASP A 537 -5.27 29.63 28.82
CA ASP A 537 -3.87 29.96 29.03
C ASP A 537 -3.14 28.80 29.72
N ASN A 538 -2.06 28.34 29.09
CA ASN A 538 -1.31 27.20 29.56
C ASN A 538 -0.62 27.42 30.91
N LEU A 539 -0.30 28.65 31.33
CA LEU A 539 0.27 28.90 32.66
C LEU A 539 -0.77 28.64 33.75
N GLU A 540 -2.01 29.08 33.54
CA GLU A 540 -3.11 28.82 34.48
C GLU A 540 -3.46 27.33 34.56
N VAL A 541 -3.55 26.66 33.41
CA VAL A 541 -3.82 25.21 33.35
C VAL A 541 -2.71 24.42 34.04
N LEU A 542 -1.45 24.73 33.74
CA LEU A 542 -0.31 24.08 34.40
C LEU A 542 -0.38 24.24 35.92
N ARG A 543 -0.65 25.45 36.42
CA ARG A 543 -0.71 25.75 37.87
C ARG A 543 -1.88 25.09 38.59
N ASN A 544 -3.05 25.11 37.97
CA ASN A 544 -4.32 24.85 38.68
C ASN A 544 -4.93 23.49 38.35
N LYS A 545 -4.52 22.86 37.25
CA LYS A 545 -5.12 21.61 36.75
C LYS A 545 -4.12 20.46 36.66
N ILE A 546 -2.83 20.74 36.49
CA ILE A 546 -1.82 19.69 36.34
C ILE A 546 -1.02 19.49 37.63
N GLU A 547 -1.14 18.29 38.18
CA GLU A 547 -0.45 17.88 39.40
C GLU A 547 1.07 17.83 39.21
N LYS A 548 1.82 18.01 40.31
CA LYS A 548 3.29 17.87 40.30
C LYS A 548 3.67 16.42 40.00
N ASN A 549 4.77 16.20 39.27
CA ASN A 549 5.30 14.86 38.94
C ASN A 549 4.28 13.92 38.28
N SER A 550 3.45 14.42 37.37
CA SER A 550 2.42 13.66 36.66
C SER A 550 2.79 13.35 35.20
N ILE A 551 3.71 14.10 34.60
CA ILE A 551 4.01 14.05 33.15
C ILE A 551 5.33 13.33 32.87
N ASP A 552 5.33 12.39 31.92
CA ASP A 552 6.55 11.66 31.51
C ASP A 552 7.35 12.41 30.44
N LEU A 553 6.65 13.07 29.51
CA LEU A 553 7.28 13.84 28.45
C LEU A 553 6.50 15.12 28.19
N CYS A 554 7.20 16.25 28.09
CA CYS A 554 6.64 17.50 27.63
C CYS A 554 7.37 17.98 26.37
N TYR A 555 6.62 18.25 25.31
CA TYR A 555 7.12 18.94 24.11
C TYR A 555 6.38 20.26 23.96
N ILE A 556 7.09 21.35 23.65
CA ILE A 556 6.45 22.64 23.33
C ILE A 556 7.07 23.31 22.11
N ASP A 557 6.22 24.00 21.35
CA ASP A 557 6.53 24.80 20.17
C ASP A 557 5.92 26.21 20.30
N PRO A 558 6.50 27.07 21.17
CA PRO A 558 5.94 28.38 21.46
C PRO A 558 6.13 29.38 20.30
N PRO A 559 5.34 30.47 20.23
CA PRO A 559 5.63 31.58 19.32
C PRO A 559 6.96 32.27 19.69
N PHE A 560 7.82 32.52 18.71
CA PHE A 560 9.26 32.77 18.91
C PHE A 560 9.70 34.24 19.04
N ASN A 561 8.77 35.19 19.07
CA ASN A 561 9.01 36.63 18.96
C ASN A 561 9.84 37.03 17.71
N SER A 562 9.73 36.25 16.63
CA SER A 562 10.49 36.41 15.38
C SER A 562 10.01 37.59 14.52
N LYS A 563 8.92 38.28 14.93
CA LYS A 563 8.20 39.32 14.18
C LYS A 563 7.72 38.84 12.79
N ARG A 564 7.63 37.53 12.58
CA ARG A 564 7.17 36.92 11.32
C ARG A 564 5.65 36.94 11.24
N ASN A 565 5.15 37.31 10.07
CA ASN A 565 3.75 37.26 9.69
C ASN A 565 3.48 35.94 8.96
N TYR A 566 2.81 34.97 9.59
CA TYR A 566 2.58 33.62 9.01
C TYR A 566 1.46 33.56 7.94
N PHE A 567 1.20 34.68 7.25
CA PHE A 567 -0.01 34.93 6.42
C PHE A 567 -0.07 34.29 5.02
N GLN A 568 0.80 33.35 4.63
CA GLN A 568 1.05 33.11 3.20
C GLN A 568 0.59 31.78 2.58
N ILE A 569 -0.22 30.92 3.22
CA ILE A 569 -0.52 29.58 2.66
C ILE A 569 -1.96 29.07 2.89
N TYR A 570 -2.98 29.88 2.62
CA TYR A 570 -4.38 29.41 2.47
C TYR A 570 -4.96 29.74 1.09
N THR A 571 -4.14 29.66 0.04
CA THR A 571 -4.46 30.14 -1.33
C THR A 571 -4.73 29.05 -2.37
N ASN A 572 -5.17 27.84 -1.99
CA ASN A 572 -5.44 26.76 -2.98
C ASN A 572 -6.84 26.13 -2.88
N VAL A 573 -7.88 26.93 -2.67
CA VAL A 573 -9.26 26.59 -3.07
C VAL A 573 -9.89 27.84 -3.68
N GLY A 574 -10.05 27.86 -5.01
CA GLY A 574 -10.74 28.94 -5.73
C GLY A 574 -9.95 30.25 -5.88
N LYS A 575 -10.25 31.01 -6.94
CA LYS A 575 -9.49 32.20 -7.36
C LYS A 575 -9.90 33.52 -6.69
N GLU A 576 -10.79 33.53 -5.69
CA GLU A 576 -11.41 34.81 -5.24
C GLU A 576 -11.33 35.20 -3.75
N ASP A 577 -10.89 34.35 -2.82
CA ASP A 577 -10.91 34.75 -1.39
C ASP A 577 -9.56 35.31 -0.89
N GLN A 578 -9.31 36.59 -1.17
CA GLN A 578 -8.13 37.34 -0.67
C GLN A 578 -8.30 37.95 0.73
N ALA A 579 -9.35 37.64 1.48
CA ALA A 579 -9.69 38.37 2.71
C ALA A 579 -9.84 37.45 3.93
N GLN A 580 -8.76 36.88 4.49
CA GLN A 580 -8.79 36.24 5.82
C GLN A 580 -7.38 35.97 6.36
N ALA A 581 -6.89 36.78 7.32
CA ALA A 581 -5.54 36.64 7.87
C ALA A 581 -5.29 37.57 9.09
N GLN A 582 -5.42 37.10 10.35
CA GLN A 582 -4.80 37.78 11.51
C GLN A 582 -4.55 36.93 12.81
N ALA A 583 -4.40 35.60 12.80
CA ALA A 583 -4.29 34.82 14.07
C ALA A 583 -2.86 34.50 14.57
N PHE A 584 -1.79 34.80 13.82
CA PHE A 584 -0.41 34.44 14.19
C PHE A 584 0.52 35.65 14.20
N ILE A 585 0.25 36.60 15.09
CA ILE A 585 1.18 37.72 15.33
C ILE A 585 2.20 37.28 16.36
N ASP A 586 3.38 36.91 15.88
CA ASP A 586 4.54 36.56 16.71
C ASP A 586 5.23 37.82 17.25
N THR A 587 4.50 38.62 18.05
CA THR A 587 4.95 39.92 18.55
C THR A 587 4.58 40.12 20.01
N TRP A 588 5.60 40.23 20.85
CA TRP A 588 5.47 40.48 22.28
C TRP A 588 5.70 41.97 22.59
N THR A 589 4.92 42.51 23.52
CA THR A 589 5.01 43.92 23.94
C THR A 589 5.07 44.01 25.46
N TRP A 590 5.85 44.97 25.97
CA TRP A 590 5.86 45.27 27.39
C TRP A 590 4.49 45.78 27.83
N ASN A 591 3.88 45.08 28.79
CA ASN A 591 2.56 45.38 29.30
C ASN A 591 2.47 45.03 30.80
N MET A 592 1.30 45.26 31.39
CA MET A 592 1.06 44.99 32.81
C MET A 592 1.31 43.53 33.20
N LEU A 593 1.07 42.57 32.30
CA LEU A 593 1.34 41.15 32.55
C LEU A 593 2.85 40.87 32.62
N ALA A 594 3.65 41.49 31.74
CA ALA A 594 5.10 41.40 31.79
C ALA A 594 5.67 42.02 33.08
N GLU A 595 5.12 43.15 33.53
CA GLU A 595 5.51 43.74 34.81
C GLU A 595 5.15 42.85 36.01
N GLN A 596 3.97 42.24 35.98
CA GLN A 596 3.56 41.29 37.01
C GLN A 596 4.47 40.06 37.03
N ALA A 597 4.79 39.48 35.87
CA ALA A 597 5.72 38.37 35.76
C ALA A 597 7.12 38.73 36.27
N LEU A 598 7.62 39.93 35.94
CA LEU A 598 8.91 40.41 36.44
C LEU A 598 8.88 40.54 37.97
N ARG A 599 7.82 41.11 38.55
CA ARG A 599 7.65 41.21 40.01
C ARG A 599 7.60 39.83 40.66
N GLU A 600 6.77 38.93 40.13
CA GLU A 600 6.61 37.55 40.64
C GLU A 600 7.96 36.83 40.71
N ILE A 601 8.73 36.86 39.61
CA ILE A 601 10.03 36.21 39.55
C ILE A 601 11.06 36.93 40.43
N SER A 602 11.14 38.25 40.37
CA SER A 602 12.15 39.04 41.09
C SER A 602 12.01 38.96 42.61
N CYS A 603 10.77 38.91 43.10
CA CYS A 603 10.44 38.75 44.51
C CYS A 603 10.45 37.27 44.95
N ASN A 604 10.67 36.34 44.02
CA ASN A 604 10.53 34.90 44.22
C ASN A 604 9.25 34.53 44.96
N GLU A 605 8.12 35.01 44.46
CA GLU A 605 6.82 34.86 45.11
C GLU A 605 6.53 33.38 45.39
N ASN A 606 6.15 33.06 46.64
CA ASN A 606 5.92 31.69 47.11
C ASN A 606 7.12 30.73 46.99
N GLY A 607 8.35 31.23 46.81
CA GLY A 607 9.56 30.41 46.69
C GLY A 607 9.59 29.52 45.44
N ARG A 608 8.87 29.90 44.38
CA ARG A 608 8.67 29.07 43.16
C ARG A 608 9.90 28.99 42.27
N TYR A 609 10.80 29.96 42.32
CA TYR A 609 11.94 30.10 41.42
C TYR A 609 13.26 29.81 42.14
N THR A 610 14.24 29.31 41.39
CA THR A 610 15.61 29.14 41.88
C THR A 610 16.30 30.51 41.97
N THR A 611 17.26 30.66 42.88
CA THR A 611 18.07 31.88 43.00
C THR A 611 18.71 32.26 41.66
N GLN A 612 19.22 31.26 40.92
CA GLN A 612 19.80 31.43 39.60
C GLN A 612 18.80 32.02 38.59
N THR A 613 17.53 31.60 38.65
CA THR A 613 16.49 32.14 37.75
C THR A 613 16.16 33.59 38.09
N VAL A 614 16.08 33.92 39.38
CA VAL A 614 15.85 35.29 39.85
C VAL A 614 16.97 36.22 39.40
N ASP A 615 18.23 35.81 39.61
CA ASP A 615 19.40 36.61 39.25
C ASP A 615 19.54 36.75 37.73
N LEU A 616 19.26 35.67 36.97
CA LEU A 616 19.23 35.72 35.52
C LEU A 616 18.18 36.72 35.01
N MET A 617 16.96 36.72 35.56
CA MET A 617 15.92 37.66 35.13
C MET A 617 16.27 39.11 35.46
N LYS A 618 16.88 39.37 36.63
CA LYS A 618 17.38 40.71 36.97
C LYS A 618 18.46 41.17 35.99
N GLY A 619 19.41 40.29 35.66
CA GLY A 619 20.46 40.57 34.68
C GLY A 619 19.91 40.83 33.28
N LEU A 620 19.00 39.97 32.80
CA LEU A 620 18.35 40.16 31.49
C LEU A 620 17.51 41.42 31.44
N HIS A 621 16.85 41.81 32.54
CA HIS A 621 16.12 43.07 32.62
C HIS A 621 17.05 44.27 32.49
N ALA A 622 18.20 44.25 33.19
CA ALA A 622 19.20 45.31 33.10
C ALA A 622 19.84 45.40 31.70
N VAL A 623 20.04 44.26 31.02
CA VAL A 623 20.72 44.21 29.71
C VAL A 623 19.77 44.52 28.55
N LEU A 624 18.56 43.95 28.55
CA LEU A 624 17.62 44.04 27.42
C LEU A 624 16.63 45.19 27.53
N GLY A 625 16.42 45.73 28.73
CA GLY A 625 15.38 46.72 29.01
C GLY A 625 13.96 46.17 28.83
N THR A 626 12.96 47.06 28.93
CA THR A 626 11.52 46.75 28.88
C THR A 626 10.99 46.56 27.45
N GLY A 627 11.62 45.65 26.70
CA GLY A 627 11.27 45.35 25.32
C GLY A 627 10.38 44.11 25.13
N GLY A 628 10.00 43.86 23.87
CA GLY A 628 9.23 42.67 23.50
C GLY A 628 9.96 41.35 23.78
N LEU A 629 11.29 41.30 23.58
CA LEU A 629 12.10 40.12 23.88
C LEU A 629 12.06 39.78 25.38
N LEU A 630 12.26 40.74 26.27
CA LEU A 630 12.18 40.48 27.71
C LEU A 630 10.78 40.03 28.13
N SER A 631 9.73 40.62 27.55
CA SER A 631 8.34 40.22 27.80
C SER A 631 8.09 38.75 27.44
N TYR A 632 8.64 38.31 26.30
CA TYR A 632 8.62 36.90 25.89
C TYR A 632 9.38 36.00 26.88
N LEU A 633 10.60 36.39 27.26
CA LEU A 633 11.44 35.60 28.17
C LEU A 633 10.79 35.42 29.53
N LEU A 634 10.18 36.46 30.11
CA LEU A 634 9.44 36.39 31.37
C LEU A 634 8.27 35.40 31.28
N SER A 635 7.49 35.47 30.20
CA SER A 635 6.37 34.58 29.92
C SER A 635 6.80 33.12 29.81
N MET A 636 7.93 32.86 29.13
CA MET A 636 8.52 31.53 29.01
C MET A 636 9.11 31.03 30.33
N THR A 637 9.76 31.88 31.12
CA THR A 637 10.30 31.52 32.44
C THR A 637 9.21 31.02 33.37
N GLN A 638 8.05 31.67 33.43
CA GLN A 638 6.91 31.21 34.24
C GLN A 638 6.44 29.82 33.82
N ARG A 639 6.29 29.59 32.50
CA ARG A 639 5.77 28.33 31.95
C ARG A 639 6.76 27.18 32.07
N ILE A 640 8.03 27.41 31.75
CA ILE A 640 9.10 26.41 31.87
C ILE A 640 9.26 26.00 33.34
N ASN A 641 9.11 26.93 34.29
CA ASN A 641 9.17 26.61 35.72
C ASN A 641 8.02 25.66 36.13
N GLU A 642 6.81 25.89 35.64
CA GLU A 642 5.68 24.98 35.89
C GLU A 642 5.80 23.66 35.14
N ILE A 643 6.35 23.65 33.91
CA ILE A 643 6.66 22.41 33.18
C ILE A 643 7.66 21.55 33.97
N GLN A 644 8.72 22.19 34.51
CA GLN A 644 9.67 21.49 35.38
C GLN A 644 8.98 20.92 36.63
N ARG A 645 7.99 21.61 37.21
CA ARG A 645 7.22 21.10 38.35
C ARG A 645 6.38 19.86 37.99
N VAL A 646 5.68 19.87 36.86
CA VAL A 646 4.74 18.79 36.49
C VAL A 646 5.43 17.54 35.94
N LEU A 647 6.63 17.66 35.38
CA LEU A 647 7.39 16.49 34.91
C LEU A 647 7.70 15.53 36.06
N LYS A 648 7.67 14.22 35.81
CA LYS A 648 8.17 13.20 36.75
C LYS A 648 9.69 13.30 36.87
N PRO A 649 10.30 12.78 37.95
CA PRO A 649 11.77 12.68 38.05
C PRO A 649 12.41 11.94 36.87
N THR A 650 11.69 10.99 36.27
CA THR A 650 12.06 10.23 35.07
C THR A 650 11.74 10.96 33.75
N GLY A 651 11.15 12.15 33.83
CA GLY A 651 10.55 12.84 32.71
C GLY A 651 11.52 13.71 31.91
N SER A 652 11.15 13.92 30.65
CA SER A 652 11.93 14.66 29.66
C SER A 652 11.20 15.88 29.15
N PHE A 653 11.95 16.92 28.78
CA PHE A 653 11.44 18.17 28.23
C PHE A 653 12.12 18.52 26.91
N TYR A 654 11.31 18.82 25.89
CA TYR A 654 11.76 19.26 24.58
C TYR A 654 11.18 20.64 24.26
N LEU A 655 12.07 21.62 24.04
CA LEU A 655 11.71 22.98 23.66
C LEU A 655 12.18 23.27 22.23
N HIS A 656 11.23 23.40 21.30
CA HIS A 656 11.51 23.94 19.97
C HIS A 656 11.87 25.42 20.09
N CYS A 657 12.87 25.89 19.35
CA CYS A 657 13.32 27.27 19.32
C CYS A 657 13.59 27.77 17.90
N ASP A 658 13.35 29.06 17.67
CA ASP A 658 13.93 29.79 16.55
C ASP A 658 15.33 30.35 16.92
N PRO A 659 16.08 30.86 15.92
CA PRO A 659 17.38 31.48 16.18
C PRO A 659 17.33 32.80 16.98
N THR A 660 16.16 33.45 17.10
CA THR A 660 16.02 34.77 17.72
C THR A 660 16.18 34.69 19.24
N ALA A 661 15.53 33.71 19.87
CA ALA A 661 15.48 33.61 21.33
C ALA A 661 16.17 32.36 21.91
N SER A 662 16.62 31.40 21.08
CA SER A 662 17.19 30.12 21.52
C SER A 662 18.27 30.26 22.61
N HIS A 663 19.23 31.16 22.44
CA HIS A 663 20.33 31.36 23.38
C HIS A 663 19.87 31.85 24.76
N TYR A 664 18.87 32.73 24.80
CA TYR A 664 18.28 33.21 26.05
C TYR A 664 17.45 32.12 26.72
N LEU A 665 16.67 31.36 25.94
CA LEU A 665 15.88 30.23 26.43
C LEU A 665 16.78 29.13 27.00
N LYS A 666 17.95 28.87 26.41
CA LYS A 666 18.94 27.94 26.96
C LYS A 666 19.39 28.34 28.36
N LEU A 667 19.69 29.62 28.59
CA LEU A 667 20.06 30.12 29.92
C LEU A 667 18.91 29.99 30.93
N ILE A 668 17.68 30.24 30.50
CA ILE A 668 16.47 30.06 31.33
C ILE A 668 16.28 28.59 31.70
N LEU A 669 16.47 27.67 30.75
CA LEU A 669 16.38 26.24 31.02
C LEU A 669 17.45 25.80 32.02
N ASP A 670 18.69 26.24 31.84
CA ASP A 670 19.78 25.96 32.78
C ASP A 670 19.48 26.50 34.17
N SER A 671 18.95 27.73 34.29
CA SER A 671 18.64 28.33 35.59
C SER A 671 17.52 27.59 36.32
N ILE A 672 16.60 26.95 35.59
CA ILE A 672 15.43 26.24 36.14
C ILE A 672 15.73 24.77 36.44
N PHE A 673 16.36 24.03 35.52
CA PHE A 673 16.55 22.58 35.62
C PHE A 673 17.81 22.20 36.41
N CYS A 674 18.95 22.81 36.10
CA CYS A 674 20.24 22.36 36.62
C CYS A 674 20.39 22.51 38.15
N PRO A 675 20.00 23.65 38.78
CA PRO A 675 20.01 23.77 40.24
C PRO A 675 19.07 22.81 40.96
N ARG A 676 18.10 22.22 40.25
CA ARG A 676 17.12 21.28 40.78
C ARG A 676 17.49 19.81 40.52
N GLY A 677 18.73 19.54 40.10
CA GLY A 677 19.22 18.19 39.81
C GLY A 677 18.83 17.63 38.44
N GLY A 678 18.13 18.43 37.63
CA GLY A 678 17.93 18.18 36.21
C GLY A 678 19.18 18.52 35.40
N ASP A 679 19.16 18.21 34.11
CA ASP A 679 20.36 18.34 33.29
C ASP A 679 20.03 18.51 31.81
N TYR A 680 20.88 19.29 31.14
CA TYR A 680 20.86 19.47 29.69
C TYR A 680 21.39 18.20 29.01
N LYS A 681 20.73 17.74 27.96
CA LYS A 681 21.11 16.52 27.25
C LYS A 681 21.68 16.82 25.87
N ASN A 682 20.88 17.42 25.00
CA ASN A 682 21.29 17.71 23.63
C ASN A 682 20.63 18.99 23.10
N GLU A 683 21.33 19.61 22.15
CA GLU A 683 20.77 20.60 21.23
C GLU A 683 20.58 19.87 19.91
N ILE A 684 19.32 19.61 19.58
CA ILE A 684 18.95 18.84 18.40
C ILE A 684 18.74 19.82 17.24
N ILE A 685 19.47 19.60 16.16
CA ILE A 685 19.38 20.37 14.92
C ILE A 685 18.40 19.66 14.00
N TRP A 686 17.19 20.18 13.87
CA TRP A 686 16.23 19.70 12.87
C TRP A 686 16.52 20.35 11.52
N HIS A 687 17.26 19.64 10.68
CA HIS A 687 17.65 20.09 9.35
C HIS A 687 16.66 19.64 8.27
N TYR A 688 16.25 20.57 7.40
CA TYR A 688 15.30 20.34 6.33
C TYR A 688 15.71 21.02 5.02
N ARG A 689 15.23 20.49 3.89
CA ARG A 689 15.50 21.06 2.57
C ARG A 689 14.33 21.91 2.08
N ARG A 690 14.62 23.08 1.49
CA ARG A 690 13.68 23.94 0.77
C ARG A 690 14.28 24.34 -0.57
N TRP A 691 13.44 24.80 -1.50
CA TRP A 691 13.93 25.37 -2.76
C TRP A 691 14.86 26.56 -2.46
N THR A 692 16.07 26.49 -3.00
CA THR A 692 17.12 27.48 -2.73
C THR A 692 16.86 28.72 -3.59
N GLY A 693 16.74 29.89 -2.95
CA GLY A 693 16.55 31.17 -3.60
C GLY A 693 17.76 32.10 -3.46
N LYS A 694 17.75 33.22 -4.19
CA LYS A 694 18.79 34.26 -4.06
C LYS A 694 18.79 34.81 -2.63
N ALA A 695 19.89 34.64 -1.90
CA ALA A 695 20.02 35.06 -0.51
C ALA A 695 21.23 36.00 -0.33
N LYS A 696 21.11 36.99 0.56
CA LYS A 696 22.21 37.90 0.95
C LYS A 696 23.09 37.33 2.09
N LYS A 697 22.71 36.18 2.63
CA LYS A 697 23.38 35.44 3.72
C LYS A 697 23.17 33.93 3.51
N PHE A 698 23.78 33.11 4.36
CA PHE A 698 23.49 31.67 4.38
C PHE A 698 21.99 31.41 4.58
N GLN A 699 21.47 30.41 3.89
CA GLN A 699 20.07 30.03 3.99
C GLN A 699 19.82 29.32 5.32
N GLU A 700 18.77 29.74 6.02
CA GLU A 700 18.28 29.11 7.24
C GLU A 700 17.52 27.82 6.85
N LEU A 701 18.14 26.67 7.07
CA LEU A 701 17.62 25.35 6.70
C LEU A 701 17.54 24.39 7.90
N HIS A 702 17.52 24.93 9.12
CA HIS A 702 17.32 24.15 10.33
C HIS A 702 16.61 24.96 11.42
N ASP A 703 15.94 24.24 12.30
CA ASP A 703 15.44 24.74 13.58
C ASP A 703 16.15 24.01 14.75
N ILE A 704 16.10 24.57 15.95
CA ILE A 704 16.79 24.03 17.14
C ILE A 704 15.76 23.47 18.11
N ILE A 705 16.05 22.32 18.73
CA ILE A 705 15.24 21.72 19.79
C ILE A 705 16.13 21.40 20.99
N PHE A 706 15.89 22.02 22.13
CA PHE A 706 16.60 21.70 23.37
C PHE A 706 15.99 20.51 24.07
N PHE A 707 16.82 19.54 24.45
CA PHE A 707 16.44 18.38 25.23
C PHE A 707 16.99 18.47 26.65
N TYR A 708 16.10 18.46 27.65
CA TYR A 708 16.41 18.44 29.08
C TYR A 708 15.76 17.23 29.75
N ALA A 709 16.40 16.75 30.81
CA ALA A 709 15.82 15.78 31.73
C ALA A 709 15.57 16.43 33.09
N LYS A 710 14.46 16.08 33.76
CA LYS A 710 14.19 16.57 35.12
C LYS A 710 15.12 15.96 36.18
N GLY A 711 15.51 14.70 35.99
CA GLY A 711 16.41 13.98 36.89
C GLY A 711 17.42 13.12 36.13
N LYS A 712 18.26 12.40 36.87
CA LYS A 712 19.31 11.54 36.29
C LYS A 712 18.76 10.26 35.66
N ASP A 713 17.68 9.72 36.22
CA ASP A 713 17.06 8.45 35.81
C ASP A 713 15.94 8.64 34.77
N TYR A 714 16.16 9.54 33.81
CA TYR A 714 15.16 9.83 32.78
C TYR A 714 14.99 8.69 31.78
N VAL A 715 13.78 8.53 31.24
CA VAL A 715 13.50 7.53 30.20
C VAL A 715 14.18 7.96 28.90
N PHE A 716 15.06 7.09 28.38
CA PHE A 716 15.67 7.26 27.06
C PHE A 716 15.79 5.93 26.30
N ASN A 717 14.82 5.68 25.44
CA ASN A 717 14.82 4.61 24.46
C ASN A 717 15.68 5.04 23.28
N VAL A 718 16.92 4.56 23.22
CA VAL A 718 17.90 4.96 22.19
C VAL A 718 17.29 4.81 20.79
N PRO A 719 17.09 5.90 20.04
CA PRO A 719 16.60 5.82 18.67
C PRO A 719 17.70 5.26 17.77
N TYR A 720 17.30 4.41 16.83
CA TYR A 720 18.19 3.81 15.85
C TYR A 720 17.73 4.15 14.44
N THR A 721 18.70 4.44 13.57
CA THR A 721 18.52 4.47 12.12
C THR A 721 19.21 3.29 11.49
N GLU A 722 18.68 2.84 10.35
CA GLU A 722 19.29 1.74 9.63
C GLU A 722 20.71 2.09 9.18
N TYR A 723 21.60 1.10 9.18
CA TYR A 723 22.92 1.30 8.63
C TYR A 723 22.83 1.60 7.14
N THR A 724 23.53 2.65 6.70
CA THR A 724 23.76 2.83 5.26
C THR A 724 24.53 1.63 4.69
N GLU A 725 24.30 1.28 3.42
CA GLU A 725 25.04 0.21 2.74
C GLU A 725 26.56 0.39 2.85
N LYS A 726 27.03 1.64 2.83
CA LYS A 726 28.46 1.99 2.96
C LYS A 726 28.97 1.71 4.38
N SER A 727 28.16 1.96 5.41
CA SER A 727 28.48 1.63 6.80
C SER A 727 28.50 0.13 7.05
N LEU A 728 27.56 -0.63 6.44
CA LEU A 728 27.54 -2.10 6.51
C LEU A 728 28.79 -2.69 5.88
N LYS A 729 29.15 -2.28 4.64
CA LYS A 729 30.37 -2.74 3.95
C LYS A 729 31.67 -2.41 4.67
N ARG A 730 31.72 -1.29 5.42
CA ARG A 730 32.88 -0.95 6.26
C ARG A 730 32.98 -1.81 7.51
N LYS A 731 31.85 -2.23 8.07
CA LYS A 731 31.79 -3.06 9.30
C LYS A 731 31.94 -4.56 9.04
N GLU A 732 31.78 -5.04 7.80
CA GLU A 732 32.16 -6.42 7.38
C GLU A 732 33.67 -6.69 7.55
N ASN A 733 34.48 -5.63 7.56
CA ASN A 733 35.88 -5.69 7.97
C ASN A 733 35.96 -5.43 9.48
N TYR A 734 36.18 -6.47 10.28
CA TYR A 734 36.44 -6.31 11.71
C TYR A 734 37.62 -5.35 11.92
N HIS A 735 37.37 -4.17 12.48
CA HIS A 735 38.46 -3.31 12.94
C HIS A 735 38.86 -3.74 14.34
N THR A 736 39.95 -4.51 14.41
CA THR A 736 40.72 -4.73 15.62
C THR A 736 41.41 -3.41 15.96
N ARG A 737 40.86 -2.65 16.90
CA ARG A 737 41.55 -1.44 17.38
C ARG A 737 42.41 -1.86 18.56
N ILE A 738 43.73 -1.78 18.42
CA ILE A 738 44.65 -1.94 19.55
C ILE A 738 44.79 -0.57 20.20
N LYS A 739 44.33 -0.43 21.44
CA LYS A 739 44.58 0.75 22.27
C LYS A 739 45.16 0.27 23.59
N ASN A 740 46.35 0.75 23.94
CA ASN A 740 47.09 0.34 25.15
C ASN A 740 47.32 -1.18 25.28
N GLY A 741 47.53 -1.88 24.15
CA GLY A 741 47.77 -3.33 24.14
C GLY A 741 46.51 -4.20 24.19
N GLU A 742 45.32 -3.62 24.38
CA GLU A 742 44.05 -4.34 24.36
C GLU A 742 43.38 -4.29 22.99
N VAL A 743 42.90 -5.45 22.55
CA VAL A 743 42.18 -5.65 21.29
C VAL A 743 40.69 -5.36 21.49
N PHE A 744 40.19 -4.29 20.88
CA PHE A 744 38.76 -3.98 20.84
C PHE A 744 38.16 -4.50 19.53
N VAL A 745 37.29 -5.50 19.62
CA VAL A 745 36.44 -5.97 18.51
C VAL A 745 35.13 -5.19 18.56
N THR A 746 34.88 -4.31 17.58
CA THR A 746 33.62 -3.56 17.51
C THR A 746 32.56 -4.42 16.82
N SER A 747 31.55 -4.89 17.56
CA SER A 747 30.38 -5.58 16.99
C SER A 747 29.41 -4.59 16.34
N VAL A 748 28.64 -5.08 15.37
CA VAL A 748 27.52 -4.32 14.77
C VAL A 748 26.33 -4.44 15.73
N ASP A 749 25.74 -3.31 16.16
CA ASP A 749 24.47 -3.32 16.91
C ASP A 749 23.34 -3.61 15.93
N ASP A 750 22.68 -4.75 16.04
CA ASP A 750 21.63 -5.23 15.12
C ASP A 750 20.44 -4.26 15.03
N ARG A 751 20.27 -3.37 16.01
CA ARG A 751 19.21 -2.34 16.01
C ARG A 751 19.48 -1.20 15.03
N GLY A 752 20.71 -1.01 14.57
CA GLY A 752 21.11 0.05 13.63
C GLY A 752 22.24 0.95 14.13
N VAL A 753 22.41 2.10 13.48
CA VAL A 753 23.23 3.22 13.96
C VAL A 753 22.41 3.99 14.99
N ARG A 754 22.99 4.29 16.15
CA ARG A 754 22.35 5.19 17.11
C ARG A 754 22.16 6.55 16.44
N GLU A 755 20.95 7.08 16.50
CA GLU A 755 20.67 8.38 15.92
C GLU A 755 21.48 9.46 16.62
N ASN A 756 21.99 10.42 15.84
CA ASN A 756 22.68 11.59 16.36
C ASN A 756 21.68 12.72 16.65
N ASP A 757 22.17 13.90 17.02
CA ASP A 757 21.38 15.09 17.30
C ASP A 757 21.17 16.01 16.07
N VAL A 758 21.53 15.57 14.85
CA VAL A 758 21.28 16.30 13.60
C VAL A 758 20.28 15.53 12.75
N TRP A 759 19.00 15.90 12.86
CA TRP A 759 17.90 15.16 12.27
C TRP A 759 17.51 15.70 10.92
N GLN A 760 17.63 14.86 9.89
CA GLN A 760 17.18 15.21 8.55
C GLN A 760 15.74 14.74 8.31
N ILE A 761 14.77 15.55 8.74
CA ILE A 761 13.33 15.27 8.58
C ILE A 761 12.73 16.35 7.68
N PRO A 762 12.03 16.01 6.58
CA PRO A 762 11.46 17.02 5.70
C PRO A 762 10.32 17.79 6.38
N ILE A 763 10.20 19.07 6.04
CA ILE A 763 9.01 19.86 6.40
C ILE A 763 7.80 19.41 5.58
N LEU A 764 6.63 19.82 6.07
CA LEU A 764 5.37 19.56 5.41
C LEU A 764 5.18 20.38 4.12
N ASN A 765 5.16 19.69 2.98
CA ASN A 765 4.80 20.31 1.69
C ASN A 765 3.27 20.45 1.54
N SER A 766 2.82 21.16 0.50
CA SER A 766 1.40 21.45 0.26
C SER A 766 0.57 20.22 -0.14
N GLN A 767 1.20 19.16 -0.63
CA GLN A 767 0.56 17.93 -1.10
C GLN A 767 0.57 16.81 -0.04
N SER A 768 1.11 17.08 1.16
CA SER A 768 1.24 16.06 2.18
C SER A 768 -0.12 15.64 2.73
N LYS A 769 -0.32 14.32 2.86
CA LYS A 769 -1.54 13.72 3.39
C LYS A 769 -1.80 14.05 4.86
N GLU A 770 -0.75 14.38 5.62
CA GLU A 770 -0.91 14.78 7.02
C GLU A 770 -1.32 16.26 7.18
N ARG A 771 -1.29 17.07 6.10
CA ARG A 771 -1.52 18.52 6.17
C ARG A 771 -2.98 18.85 6.45
N LEU A 772 -3.22 19.64 7.50
CA LEU A 772 -4.55 20.10 7.93
C LEU A 772 -4.87 21.55 7.51
N GLY A 773 -3.96 22.19 6.79
CA GLY A 773 -4.03 23.63 6.48
C GLY A 773 -3.35 24.52 7.51
N TYR A 774 -3.11 24.03 8.73
CA TYR A 774 -2.49 24.81 9.81
C TYR A 774 -1.06 25.30 9.44
N PRO A 775 -0.75 26.62 9.49
CA PRO A 775 0.45 27.18 8.85
C PRO A 775 1.78 26.63 9.36
N THR A 776 1.88 26.39 10.66
CA THR A 776 3.12 25.99 11.36
C THR A 776 3.15 24.52 11.73
N GLN A 777 2.27 23.71 11.12
CA GLN A 777 2.13 22.28 11.41
C GLN A 777 3.48 21.54 11.32
N LYS A 778 3.83 20.85 12.41
CA LYS A 778 5.01 19.99 12.49
C LYS A 778 4.71 18.61 11.89
N PRO A 779 5.70 17.96 11.23
CA PRO A 779 5.54 16.63 10.65
C PRO A 779 5.46 15.57 11.76
N GLU A 780 4.60 14.56 11.59
CA GLU A 780 4.42 13.51 12.60
C GLU A 780 5.71 12.75 12.92
N ALA A 781 6.58 12.55 11.92
CA ALA A 781 7.85 11.85 12.09
C ALA A 781 8.80 12.52 13.11
N LEU A 782 8.74 13.85 13.26
CA LEU A 782 9.54 14.57 14.25
C LEU A 782 9.07 14.25 15.67
N LEU A 783 7.75 14.32 15.90
CA LEU A 783 7.15 14.07 17.22
C LEU A 783 7.21 12.59 17.57
N GLU A 784 7.07 11.69 16.60
CA GLU A 784 7.20 10.25 16.79
C GLU A 784 8.56 9.87 17.35
N ARG A 785 9.63 10.45 16.79
CA ARG A 785 10.99 10.24 17.29
C ARG A 785 11.16 10.71 18.73
N ILE A 786 10.68 11.90 19.06
CA ILE A 786 10.76 12.47 20.40
C ILE A 786 9.97 11.61 21.40
N ILE A 787 8.72 11.26 21.08
CA ILE A 787 7.84 10.48 21.96
C ILE A 787 8.41 9.08 22.19
N GLN A 788 8.86 8.39 21.14
CA GLN A 788 9.44 7.06 21.30
C GLN A 788 10.73 7.10 22.12
N ALA A 789 11.59 8.11 21.91
CA ALA A 789 12.84 8.23 22.62
C ALA A 789 12.64 8.49 24.12
N SER A 790 11.63 9.26 24.52
CA SER A 790 11.50 9.73 25.90
C SER A 790 10.22 9.30 26.63
N SER A 791 9.52 8.27 26.13
CA SER A 791 8.35 7.68 26.81
C SER A 791 8.11 6.22 26.42
N ASN A 792 7.37 5.50 27.27
CA ASN A 792 6.89 4.14 27.06
C ASN A 792 5.38 4.11 26.78
N GLU A 793 4.85 2.97 26.31
CA GLU A 793 3.39 2.82 26.16
C GLU A 793 2.70 3.03 27.52
N GLY A 794 1.60 3.81 27.53
CA GLY A 794 0.86 4.17 28.74
C GLY A 794 1.36 5.41 29.48
N ASP A 795 2.54 5.94 29.15
CA ASP A 795 3.06 7.19 29.73
C ASP A 795 2.21 8.41 29.31
N VAL A 796 2.32 9.51 30.07
CA VAL A 796 1.56 10.76 29.85
C VAL A 796 2.41 11.80 29.13
N ILE A 797 1.94 12.24 27.96
CA ILE A 797 2.61 13.23 27.10
C ILE A 797 1.87 14.57 27.19
N LEU A 798 2.57 15.62 27.55
CA LEU A 798 2.05 16.98 27.58
C LEU A 798 2.53 17.76 26.35
N ASP A 799 1.59 18.43 25.69
CA ASP A 799 1.89 19.52 24.77
C ASP A 799 1.15 20.79 25.20
N ALA A 800 1.89 21.73 25.80
CA ALA A 800 1.33 22.97 26.32
C ALA A 800 1.14 24.06 25.24
N TYR A 801 1.47 23.75 23.98
CA TYR A 801 1.31 24.61 22.80
C TYR A 801 0.82 23.75 21.62
N CYS A 802 -0.25 22.99 21.82
CA CYS A 802 -0.54 21.84 20.97
C CYS A 802 -1.00 22.20 19.55
N GLY A 803 -1.48 23.41 19.29
CA GLY A 803 -1.82 23.90 17.95
C GLY A 803 -2.77 22.96 17.20
N CYS A 804 -2.35 22.48 16.03
CA CYS A 804 -3.11 21.48 15.25
C CYS A 804 -3.02 20.02 15.77
N GLY A 805 -2.41 19.81 16.94
CA GLY A 805 -2.36 18.54 17.65
C GLY A 805 -1.47 17.47 17.05
N THR A 806 -0.33 17.81 16.45
CA THR A 806 0.59 16.79 15.95
C THR A 806 1.09 15.90 17.08
N THR A 807 1.47 16.48 18.22
CA THR A 807 1.96 15.73 19.40
C THR A 807 0.89 14.80 19.95
N VAL A 808 -0.35 15.29 20.15
CA VAL A 808 -1.45 14.49 20.71
C VAL A 808 -1.88 13.36 19.76
N ALA A 809 -1.92 13.61 18.44
CA ALA A 809 -2.27 12.58 17.47
C ALA A 809 -1.20 11.47 17.41
N VAL A 810 0.09 11.84 17.51
CA VAL A 810 1.18 10.86 17.54
C VAL A 810 1.19 10.10 18.87
N ALA A 811 0.98 10.78 20.00
CA ALA A 811 0.87 10.14 21.32
C ALA A 811 -0.27 9.11 21.35
N GLN A 812 -1.46 9.47 20.84
CA GLN A 812 -2.59 8.57 20.69
C GLN A 812 -2.23 7.35 19.84
N ARG A 813 -1.63 7.56 18.66
CA ARG A 813 -1.21 6.47 17.75
C ARG A 813 -0.22 5.53 18.42
N LEU A 814 0.69 6.07 19.21
CA LEU A 814 1.70 5.34 19.97
C LEU A 814 1.18 4.80 21.31
N LYS A 815 -0.13 4.89 21.60
CA LYS A 815 -0.75 4.39 22.84
C LYS A 815 -0.18 5.00 24.12
N ARG A 816 0.07 6.31 24.09
CA ARG A 816 0.36 7.12 25.27
C ARG A 816 -0.88 7.92 25.65
N GLN A 817 -1.04 8.20 26.93
CA GLN A 817 -2.00 9.21 27.38
C GLN A 817 -1.46 10.58 26.98
N TRP A 818 -2.34 11.54 26.75
CA TRP A 818 -1.90 12.87 26.40
C TRP A 818 -2.76 13.97 26.99
N ILE A 819 -2.11 15.11 27.22
CA ILE A 819 -2.71 16.37 27.65
C ILE A 819 -2.31 17.43 26.62
N GLY A 820 -3.30 17.99 25.93
CA GLY A 820 -3.10 19.12 25.02
C GLY A 820 -3.59 20.41 25.66
N ILE A 821 -2.86 21.51 25.48
CA ILE A 821 -3.30 22.84 25.89
C ILE A 821 -3.08 23.81 24.73
N ASP A 822 -4.13 24.56 24.39
CA ASP A 822 -4.02 25.69 23.46
C ASP A 822 -4.95 26.83 23.87
N ILE A 823 -4.51 28.05 23.62
CA ILE A 823 -5.27 29.26 23.97
C ILE A 823 -6.32 29.62 22.90
N THR A 824 -6.26 29.01 21.72
CA THR A 824 -7.16 29.32 20.60
C THR A 824 -8.20 28.23 20.41
N TYR A 825 -9.46 28.61 20.23
CA TYR A 825 -10.50 27.62 19.99
C TYR A 825 -10.31 26.89 18.65
N GLN A 826 -9.74 27.57 17.65
CA GLN A 826 -9.43 26.99 16.34
C GLN A 826 -8.50 25.77 16.45
N SER A 827 -7.46 25.84 17.28
CA SER A 827 -6.58 24.69 17.56
C SER A 827 -7.38 23.52 18.12
N ILE A 828 -8.21 23.77 19.13
CA ILE A 828 -9.03 22.74 19.79
C ILE A 828 -9.99 22.07 18.79
N ALA A 829 -10.67 22.87 17.98
CA ALA A 829 -11.53 22.42 16.89
C ALA A 829 -10.80 21.51 15.89
N VAL A 830 -9.63 21.95 15.41
CA VAL A 830 -8.81 21.17 14.46
C VAL A 830 -8.34 19.86 15.09
N ILE A 831 -7.97 19.86 16.37
CA ILE A 831 -7.59 18.65 17.10
C ILE A 831 -8.76 17.68 17.16
N LEU A 832 -9.93 18.10 17.61
CA LEU A 832 -11.11 17.23 17.72
C LEU A 832 -11.51 16.62 16.37
N LYS A 833 -11.51 17.43 15.31
CA LYS A 833 -11.73 16.95 13.95
C LYS A 833 -10.68 15.92 13.53
N ARG A 834 -9.39 16.23 13.73
CA ARG A 834 -8.28 15.30 13.44
C ARG A 834 -8.42 13.98 14.19
N MET A 835 -8.82 14.02 15.46
CA MET A 835 -8.98 12.83 16.30
C MET A 835 -10.16 11.98 15.80
N THR A 836 -11.29 12.62 15.49
CA THR A 836 -12.48 11.97 14.92
C THR A 836 -12.16 11.29 13.59
N GLU A 837 -11.50 12.00 12.67
CA GLU A 837 -11.17 11.48 11.34
C GLU A 837 -10.14 10.34 11.38
N LYS A 838 -9.13 10.43 12.26
CA LYS A 838 -8.05 9.42 12.34
C LYS A 838 -8.41 8.21 13.19
N PHE A 839 -9.16 8.40 14.26
CA PHE A 839 -9.37 7.38 15.29
C PHE A 839 -10.84 6.99 15.53
N GLY A 840 -11.79 7.72 14.94
CA GLY A 840 -13.24 7.49 15.09
C GLY A 840 -13.88 8.38 16.15
N ALA A 841 -15.22 8.51 16.07
CA ALA A 841 -16.01 9.38 16.96
C ALA A 841 -15.92 8.98 18.45
N GLU A 842 -15.91 7.68 18.74
CA GLU A 842 -15.83 7.16 20.12
C GLU A 842 -14.60 7.67 20.89
N ILE A 843 -13.46 7.82 20.18
CA ILE A 843 -12.23 8.34 20.79
C ILE A 843 -12.32 9.83 21.02
N ALA A 844 -12.96 10.58 20.11
CA ALA A 844 -13.17 12.01 20.30
C ALA A 844 -14.11 12.29 21.49
N ASP A 845 -15.15 11.48 21.65
CA ASP A 845 -16.11 11.58 22.75
C ASP A 845 -15.49 11.22 24.11
N ALA A 846 -14.47 10.35 24.12
CA ALA A 846 -13.72 10.01 25.33
C ALA A 846 -12.72 11.10 25.77
N ILE A 847 -12.46 12.13 24.96
CA ILE A 847 -11.56 13.23 25.33
C ILE A 847 -12.26 14.15 26.33
N THR A 848 -11.63 14.34 27.50
CA THR A 848 -12.11 15.31 28.47
C THR A 848 -11.75 16.72 28.02
N LEU A 849 -12.73 17.42 27.45
CA LEU A 849 -12.63 18.83 27.05
C LEU A 849 -12.88 19.76 28.24
N SER A 850 -11.94 20.67 28.49
CA SER A 850 -11.99 21.65 29.58
C SER A 850 -11.76 23.06 29.08
N GLY A 851 -12.43 24.05 29.69
CA GLY A 851 -12.24 25.48 29.40
C GLY A 851 -13.17 26.07 28.33
N ILE A 852 -13.91 25.23 27.59
CA ILE A 852 -14.92 25.64 26.60
C ILE A 852 -16.28 25.76 27.27
N PRO A 853 -17.17 26.70 26.87
CA PRO A 853 -18.53 26.75 27.37
C PRO A 853 -19.30 25.44 27.13
N LYS A 854 -19.92 24.92 28.20
CA LYS A 854 -20.78 23.71 28.16
C LYS A 854 -22.22 23.99 28.57
N ASP A 855 -22.46 25.17 29.13
CA ASP A 855 -23.76 25.61 29.62
C ASP A 855 -23.94 27.11 29.35
N MET A 856 -25.16 27.60 29.53
CA MET A 856 -25.47 29.01 29.33
C MET A 856 -24.65 29.94 30.24
N ALA A 857 -24.32 29.51 31.46
CA ALA A 857 -23.57 30.32 32.42
C ALA A 857 -22.12 30.56 31.95
N SER A 858 -21.44 29.50 31.49
CA SER A 858 -20.08 29.55 30.95
C SER A 858 -20.03 30.28 29.61
N ALA A 859 -21.07 30.17 28.78
CA ALA A 859 -21.17 30.92 27.52
C ALA A 859 -21.35 32.42 27.78
N GLN A 860 -22.21 32.80 28.72
CA GLN A 860 -22.38 34.19 29.15
C GLN A 860 -21.09 34.74 29.78
N ALA A 861 -20.42 33.96 30.64
CA ALA A 861 -19.16 34.37 31.26
C ALA A 861 -18.07 34.65 30.22
N LEU A 862 -17.97 33.84 29.16
CA LEU A 862 -17.01 34.06 28.07
C LEU A 862 -17.37 35.32 27.26
N ALA A 863 -18.66 35.51 26.97
CA ALA A 863 -19.16 36.64 26.19
C ALA A 863 -19.04 38.00 26.91
N LEU A 864 -19.08 38.01 28.25
CA LEU A 864 -19.03 39.21 29.09
C LEU A 864 -17.62 39.60 29.54
N LYS A 865 -16.56 38.87 29.11
CA LYS A 865 -15.17 39.26 29.44
C LYS A 865 -14.84 40.64 28.85
N LYS A 866 -14.23 41.50 29.68
CA LYS A 866 -13.84 42.88 29.32
C LYS A 866 -12.72 42.94 28.26
N ASP A 867 -11.92 41.88 28.14
CA ASP A 867 -10.85 41.80 27.13
C ASP A 867 -11.44 41.48 25.75
N ASP A 868 -11.25 42.40 24.78
CA ASP A 868 -11.74 42.27 23.41
C ASP A 868 -11.17 41.03 22.69
N ARG A 869 -9.98 40.54 23.08
CA ARG A 869 -9.42 39.30 22.54
C ARG A 869 -10.22 38.08 22.98
N LEU A 870 -10.61 38.03 24.25
CA LEU A 870 -11.38 36.92 24.81
C LEU A 870 -12.83 36.95 24.37
N ARG A 871 -13.42 38.14 24.17
CA ARG A 871 -14.76 38.28 23.60
C ARG A 871 -14.81 37.78 22.14
N LYS A 872 -13.76 38.00 21.34
CA LYS A 872 -13.70 37.43 19.98
C LYS A 872 -13.62 35.92 19.98
N GLU A 873 -13.01 35.31 20.99
CA GLU A 873 -13.04 33.86 21.11
C GLU A 873 -14.44 33.31 21.42
N PHE A 874 -15.34 34.09 22.04
CA PHE A 874 -16.76 33.72 22.13
C PHE A 874 -17.41 33.66 20.74
N GLU A 875 -17.14 34.66 19.89
CA GLU A 875 -17.67 34.73 18.52
C GLU A 875 -17.16 33.53 17.70
N LYS A 876 -15.86 33.23 17.79
CA LYS A 876 -15.24 32.07 17.15
C LYS A 876 -15.82 30.74 17.65
N TRP A 877 -15.92 30.59 18.98
CA TRP A 877 -16.51 29.42 19.60
C TRP A 877 -17.94 29.20 19.12
N ALA A 878 -18.77 30.24 19.11
CA ALA A 878 -20.15 30.16 18.69
C ALA A 878 -20.27 29.71 17.21
N VAL A 879 -19.51 30.34 16.30
CA VAL A 879 -19.52 29.96 14.87
C VAL A 879 -19.00 28.54 14.67
N LEU A 880 -17.84 28.18 15.22
CA LEU A 880 -17.23 26.87 14.97
C LEU A 880 -18.00 25.73 15.67
N THR A 881 -18.58 25.99 16.85
CA THR A 881 -19.47 25.02 17.51
C THR A 881 -20.73 24.80 16.70
N TYR A 882 -21.42 25.88 16.31
CA TYR A 882 -22.66 25.77 15.53
C TYR A 882 -22.42 25.07 14.20
N THR A 883 -21.31 25.42 13.55
CA THR A 883 -20.98 24.89 12.22
C THR A 883 -20.25 23.56 12.26
N ASN A 884 -19.99 22.95 13.43
CA ASN A 884 -19.18 21.74 13.53
C ASN A 884 -17.82 21.86 12.78
N ASN A 885 -17.14 22.99 12.97
CA ASN A 885 -15.85 23.33 12.36
C ASN A 885 -15.85 23.42 10.82
N GLN A 886 -17.00 23.76 10.25
CA GLN A 886 -17.18 23.92 8.81
C GLN A 886 -16.92 25.34 8.31
N ALA A 887 -17.17 26.35 9.15
CA ALA A 887 -16.95 27.75 8.79
C ALA A 887 -15.49 28.18 9.00
N ALA A 888 -15.03 29.06 8.10
CA ALA A 888 -13.83 29.85 8.27
C ALA A 888 -14.16 31.13 9.06
N ILE A 889 -13.34 31.44 10.06
CA ILE A 889 -13.50 32.64 10.89
C ILE A 889 -12.91 33.86 10.19
N ASN A 890 -13.66 34.98 10.20
CA ASN A 890 -13.18 36.24 9.62
C ASN A 890 -12.54 37.13 10.70
N GLU A 891 -11.25 37.48 10.53
CA GLU A 891 -10.49 38.21 11.57
C GLU A 891 -10.12 39.67 11.22
N LYS A 892 -10.38 40.13 9.98
CA LYS A 892 -10.09 41.52 9.57
C LYS A 892 -11.34 42.39 9.65
N LYS A 893 -11.27 43.48 10.45
CA LYS A 893 -12.23 44.61 10.39
C LYS A 893 -11.93 45.60 9.25
N GLY A 894 -11.12 45.23 8.27
CA GLY A 894 -10.82 46.07 7.11
C GLY A 894 -11.61 45.61 5.91
N ALA A 895 -12.68 46.34 5.58
CA ALA A 895 -13.69 46.13 4.53
C ALA A 895 -14.95 45.32 4.91
N ASP A 896 -14.87 44.29 5.77
CA ASP A 896 -16.04 43.47 6.13
C ASP A 896 -16.77 44.01 7.38
N LYS A 897 -17.97 44.56 7.16
CA LYS A 897 -18.75 45.41 8.09
C LYS A 897 -19.59 44.63 9.14
N GLY A 898 -19.12 43.48 9.61
CA GLY A 898 -19.74 42.77 10.75
C GLY A 898 -20.08 41.30 10.56
N ILE A 899 -19.33 40.56 9.74
CA ILE A 899 -19.47 39.11 9.56
C ILE A 899 -18.33 38.42 10.31
N ASP A 900 -18.68 37.42 11.12
CA ASP A 900 -17.76 36.74 12.04
C ASP A 900 -17.28 35.39 11.49
N GLY A 901 -18.00 34.80 10.53
CA GLY A 901 -17.55 33.61 9.81
C GLY A 901 -18.25 33.37 8.47
N VAL A 902 -17.67 32.52 7.65
CA VAL A 902 -18.15 32.15 6.31
C VAL A 902 -18.02 30.64 6.11
N ALA A 903 -19.04 29.98 5.57
CA ALA A 903 -18.99 28.59 5.12
C ALA A 903 -19.45 28.46 3.66
N TYR A 904 -19.12 27.34 3.04
CA TYR A 904 -19.55 27.01 1.69
C TYR A 904 -20.37 25.71 1.71
N ILE A 905 -21.64 25.80 1.32
CA ILE A 905 -22.54 24.65 1.21
C ILE A 905 -22.51 24.11 -0.22
N ILE A 906 -22.62 22.79 -0.37
CA ILE A 906 -22.61 22.17 -1.71
C ILE A 906 -23.99 22.28 -2.33
N THR A 907 -24.09 22.55 -3.62
CA THR A 907 -25.38 22.56 -4.34
C THR A 907 -25.44 21.56 -5.51
N GLY A 908 -24.31 20.91 -5.84
CA GLY A 908 -24.19 19.87 -6.87
C GLY A 908 -22.78 19.27 -6.93
N ASN A 909 -22.51 18.36 -7.88
CA ASN A 909 -21.24 17.60 -7.96
C ASN A 909 -19.96 18.48 -7.97
N HIS A 910 -20.05 19.73 -8.45
CA HIS A 910 -18.92 20.67 -8.51
C HIS A 910 -19.29 22.13 -8.17
N SER A 911 -20.47 22.41 -7.60
CA SER A 911 -20.93 23.76 -7.26
C SER A 911 -21.08 23.94 -5.74
N SER A 912 -20.69 25.12 -5.26
CA SER A 912 -20.82 25.52 -3.85
C SER A 912 -21.30 26.95 -3.73
N GLU A 913 -22.11 27.24 -2.72
CA GLU A 913 -22.67 28.56 -2.45
C GLU A 913 -22.25 29.06 -1.07
N LYS A 914 -22.08 30.37 -0.94
CA LYS A 914 -21.54 31.03 0.26
C LYS A 914 -22.63 31.26 1.30
N VAL A 915 -22.31 30.99 2.57
CA VAL A 915 -23.14 31.24 3.75
C VAL A 915 -22.35 32.07 4.74
N VAL A 916 -22.98 33.04 5.40
CA VAL A 916 -22.32 33.96 6.33
C VAL A 916 -22.91 33.87 7.74
N PHE A 917 -22.07 34.11 8.75
CA PHE A 917 -22.42 34.02 10.16
C PHE A 917 -22.07 35.33 10.87
N GLN A 918 -22.97 35.79 11.72
CA GLN A 918 -22.76 36.94 12.61
C GLN A 918 -23.10 36.52 14.04
N VAL A 919 -22.28 36.91 15.02
CA VAL A 919 -22.47 36.61 16.43
C VAL A 919 -22.71 37.90 17.22
N LYS A 920 -23.69 37.87 18.13
CA LYS A 920 -24.01 39.00 19.00
C LYS A 920 -24.17 38.56 20.46
N SER A 921 -23.29 39.08 21.31
CA SER A 921 -23.35 38.87 22.77
C SER A 921 -24.19 39.90 23.54
N GLY A 922 -24.56 41.03 22.90
CA GLY A 922 -25.35 42.11 23.51
C GLY A 922 -26.86 41.98 23.28
N LYS A 923 -27.63 43.01 23.67
CA LYS A 923 -29.05 43.13 23.28
C LYS A 923 -29.13 43.20 21.76
N VAL A 924 -29.91 42.30 21.18
CA VAL A 924 -30.20 42.22 19.75
C VAL A 924 -31.61 42.74 19.49
N GLY A 925 -31.83 43.31 18.31
CA GLY A 925 -33.15 43.76 17.88
C GLY A 925 -33.34 43.67 16.37
N ARG A 926 -34.53 44.08 15.90
CA ARG A 926 -34.91 44.07 14.46
C ARG A 926 -33.84 44.70 13.56
N GLY A 927 -33.21 45.78 14.00
CA GLY A 927 -32.17 46.48 13.23
C GLY A 927 -30.94 45.63 12.93
N ASP A 928 -30.59 44.67 13.79
CA ASP A 928 -29.48 43.73 13.54
C ASP A 928 -29.83 42.76 12.40
N ILE A 929 -31.07 42.28 12.32
CA ILE A 929 -31.54 41.41 11.23
C ILE A 929 -31.57 42.17 9.90
N ALA A 930 -32.08 43.41 9.90
CA ALA A 930 -32.08 44.27 8.72
C ALA A 930 -30.66 44.55 8.22
N LYS A 931 -29.71 44.75 9.14
CA LYS A 931 -28.30 44.91 8.79
C LYS A 931 -27.71 43.62 8.23
N LEU A 932 -27.96 42.46 8.87
CA LEU A 932 -27.49 41.16 8.42
C LEU A 932 -28.00 40.83 7.01
N ARG A 933 -29.23 41.20 6.68
CA ARG A 933 -29.78 41.09 5.32
C ARG A 933 -28.98 41.90 4.30
N GLY A 934 -28.58 43.12 4.66
CA GLY A 934 -27.69 43.93 3.83
C GLY A 934 -26.29 43.35 3.70
N ASP A 935 -25.76 42.78 4.78
CA ASP A 935 -24.47 42.09 4.81
C ASP A 935 -24.50 40.81 3.93
N GLN A 936 -25.57 40.02 4.00
CA GLN A 936 -25.81 38.84 3.15
C GLN A 936 -25.77 39.19 1.66
N ALA A 937 -26.52 40.22 1.25
CA ALA A 937 -26.58 40.66 -0.14
C ALA A 937 -25.22 41.19 -0.63
N ARG A 938 -24.50 41.93 0.22
CA ARG A 938 -23.16 42.44 -0.11
C ARG A 938 -22.17 41.29 -0.35
N GLU A 939 -22.20 40.28 0.50
CA GLU A 939 -21.28 39.14 0.40
C GLU A 939 -21.68 38.11 -0.67
N GLN A 940 -22.79 38.34 -1.38
CA GLN A 940 -23.39 37.39 -2.31
C GLN A 940 -23.65 36.01 -1.68
N ALA A 941 -24.08 36.01 -0.40
CA ALA A 941 -24.37 34.80 0.34
C ALA A 941 -25.83 34.37 0.18
N VAL A 942 -26.07 33.08 -0.01
CA VAL A 942 -27.43 32.54 -0.21
C VAL A 942 -28.21 32.41 1.09
N MET A 943 -27.49 32.26 2.22
CA MET A 943 -28.06 32.27 3.56
C MET A 943 -27.18 33.05 4.54
N ALA A 944 -27.80 33.59 5.59
CA ALA A 944 -27.12 34.24 6.70
C ALA A 944 -27.67 33.79 8.06
N PHE A 945 -26.78 33.62 9.03
CA PHE A 945 -27.12 33.16 10.38
C PHE A 945 -26.73 34.21 11.42
N LEU A 946 -27.69 34.62 12.26
CA LEU A 946 -27.42 35.40 13.47
C LEU A 946 -27.36 34.45 14.68
N ILE A 947 -26.20 34.32 15.30
CA ILE A 947 -26.01 33.57 16.54
C ILE A 947 -26.07 34.56 17.73
N THR A 948 -26.97 34.33 18.68
CA THR A 948 -27.18 35.26 19.80
C THR A 948 -27.35 34.58 21.16
N LEU A 949 -26.97 35.28 22.24
CA LEU A 949 -27.21 34.84 23.62
C LEU A 949 -28.65 35.00 24.10
N ASN A 950 -29.38 35.96 23.52
CA ASN A 950 -30.71 36.33 23.99
C ASN A 950 -31.77 35.78 23.04
N ASP A 951 -32.94 35.42 23.58
CA ASP A 951 -34.05 34.95 22.77
C ASP A 951 -34.50 36.05 21.77
N PRO A 952 -34.83 35.68 20.52
CA PRO A 952 -35.26 36.66 19.51
C PRO A 952 -36.61 37.28 19.87
N THR A 953 -36.78 38.57 19.58
CA THR A 953 -38.10 39.21 19.68
C THR A 953 -38.96 38.84 18.48
N LYS A 954 -40.29 38.98 18.62
CA LYS A 954 -41.23 38.75 17.51
C LYS A 954 -40.88 39.57 16.26
N ASP A 955 -40.54 40.85 16.44
CA ASP A 955 -40.12 41.74 15.34
C ASP A 955 -38.86 41.25 14.62
N MET A 956 -37.95 40.55 15.30
CA MET A 956 -36.77 39.96 14.67
C MET A 956 -37.12 38.75 13.81
N LEU A 957 -38.02 37.90 14.30
CA LEU A 957 -38.52 36.73 13.56
C LEU A 957 -39.27 37.17 12.30
N ASP A 958 -40.14 38.17 12.43
CA ASP A 958 -40.90 38.72 11.30
C ASP A 958 -39.97 39.34 10.23
N GLU A 959 -38.93 40.06 10.64
CA GLU A 959 -37.92 40.63 9.72
C GLU A 959 -37.06 39.54 9.06
N ALA A 960 -36.72 38.46 9.77
CA ALA A 960 -35.98 37.34 9.21
C ALA A 960 -36.82 36.56 8.18
N LEU A 961 -38.11 36.34 8.45
CA LEU A 961 -39.06 35.73 7.51
C LEU A 961 -39.24 36.59 6.25
N ALA A 962 -39.23 37.92 6.38
CA ALA A 962 -39.31 38.85 5.25
C ALA A 962 -38.08 38.82 4.32
N ALA A 963 -36.98 38.15 4.71
CA ALA A 963 -35.80 37.96 3.86
C ALA A 963 -36.00 36.90 2.76
N GLY A 964 -37.06 36.09 2.85
CA GLY A 964 -37.42 35.08 1.87
C GLY A 964 -36.91 33.67 2.21
N ILE A 965 -37.16 32.76 1.27
CA ILE A 965 -36.84 31.34 1.38
C ILE A 965 -35.83 30.98 0.28
N TYR A 966 -34.80 30.25 0.66
CA TYR A 966 -33.84 29.63 -0.24
C TYR A 966 -34.16 28.14 -0.39
N HIS A 967 -34.33 27.70 -1.63
CA HIS A 967 -34.58 26.29 -1.96
C HIS A 967 -33.24 25.56 -2.14
N TYR A 968 -32.89 24.67 -1.22
CA TYR A 968 -31.61 23.94 -1.28
C TYR A 968 -31.71 22.74 -2.24
N PRO A 969 -30.97 22.73 -3.38
CA PRO A 969 -31.21 21.77 -4.47
C PRO A 969 -30.97 20.30 -4.12
N LEU A 970 -29.98 20.00 -3.27
CA LEU A 970 -29.56 18.63 -2.96
C LEU A 970 -30.49 17.93 -1.95
N LEU A 971 -30.94 18.64 -0.92
CA LEU A 971 -31.89 18.12 0.09
C LEU A 971 -33.36 18.33 -0.31
N ARG A 972 -33.63 19.03 -1.43
CA ARG A 972 -34.98 19.40 -1.89
C ARG A 972 -35.82 20.03 -0.78
N ARG A 973 -35.19 20.85 0.06
CA ARG A 973 -35.79 21.43 1.26
C ARG A 973 -35.62 22.95 1.25
N ASP A 974 -36.66 23.61 1.73
CA ASP A 974 -36.72 25.06 1.84
C ASP A 974 -36.16 25.52 3.18
N TYR A 975 -35.28 26.51 3.14
CA TYR A 975 -34.66 27.12 4.30
C TYR A 975 -34.88 28.64 4.30
N PRO A 976 -35.13 29.28 5.45
CA PRO A 976 -35.13 30.74 5.51
C PRO A 976 -33.77 31.30 5.08
N CYS A 977 -33.79 32.36 4.26
CA CYS A 977 -32.58 33.07 3.83
C CYS A 977 -31.82 33.66 5.03
N ILE A 978 -32.54 34.06 6.08
CA ILE A 978 -31.95 34.50 7.34
C ILE A 978 -32.50 33.65 8.47
N GLN A 979 -31.61 33.09 9.28
CA GLN A 979 -31.97 32.29 10.45
C GLN A 979 -31.35 32.89 11.71
N ILE A 980 -32.11 32.83 12.81
CA ILE A 980 -31.66 33.25 14.13
C ILE A 980 -31.45 31.98 14.95
N VAL A 981 -30.28 31.85 15.53
CA VAL A 981 -29.86 30.70 16.33
C VAL A 981 -29.48 31.21 17.71
N THR A 982 -30.08 30.65 18.76
CA THR A 982 -29.65 31.00 20.11
C THR A 982 -28.56 30.06 20.60
N ILE A 983 -27.67 30.56 21.46
CA ILE A 983 -26.69 29.70 22.16
C ILE A 983 -27.39 28.62 22.98
N ARG A 984 -28.60 28.89 23.47
CA ARG A 984 -29.42 27.91 24.18
C ARG A 984 -29.80 26.75 23.26
N ASP A 985 -30.27 27.03 22.05
CA ASP A 985 -30.65 26.00 21.08
C ASP A 985 -29.44 25.13 20.68
N MET A 986 -28.25 25.75 20.57
CA MET A 986 -27.01 25.04 20.28
C MET A 986 -26.60 24.08 21.41
N LEU A 987 -26.68 24.52 22.67
CA LEU A 987 -26.20 23.75 23.83
C LEU A 987 -27.22 22.76 24.38
N GLU A 988 -28.49 23.17 24.48
CA GLU A 988 -29.55 22.38 25.14
C GLU A 988 -30.33 21.53 24.13
N GLN A 989 -30.62 22.08 22.95
CA GLN A 989 -31.42 21.39 21.91
C GLN A 989 -30.55 20.72 20.84
N LYS A 990 -29.22 20.88 20.92
CA LYS A 990 -28.24 20.38 19.95
C LYS A 990 -28.57 20.78 18.50
N GLN A 991 -29.17 21.96 18.31
CA GLN A 991 -29.45 22.49 16.98
C GLN A 991 -28.15 23.01 16.37
N LEU A 992 -27.60 22.23 15.43
CA LEU A 992 -26.36 22.53 14.73
C LEU A 992 -26.63 22.82 13.24
N PHE A 993 -25.62 23.39 12.59
CA PHE A 993 -25.63 23.66 11.15
C PHE A 993 -25.60 22.33 10.38
N ASP A 994 -26.74 21.98 9.78
CA ASP A 994 -26.97 20.70 9.12
C ASP A 994 -27.05 20.87 7.60
N PHE A 995 -25.91 21.16 6.96
CA PHE A 995 -25.79 21.23 5.50
C PHE A 995 -24.66 20.33 4.97
N PRO A 996 -24.88 19.60 3.86
CA PRO A 996 -23.91 18.68 3.28
C PRO A 996 -22.59 19.33 2.87
N HIS A 997 -21.50 18.60 3.10
CA HIS A 997 -20.15 18.96 2.68
C HIS A 997 -19.49 17.95 1.75
N LYS A 998 -18.38 18.34 1.13
CA LYS A 998 -17.77 17.57 0.02
C LYS A 998 -17.38 16.16 0.43
N HIS A 999 -17.02 15.98 1.70
CA HIS A 999 -16.73 14.67 2.27
C HIS A 999 -17.97 13.87 2.66
N ASP A 1000 -19.05 14.52 3.05
CA ASP A 1000 -20.30 13.87 3.43
C ASP A 1000 -21.07 13.40 2.20
N VAL A 1001 -21.19 14.24 1.17
CA VAL A 1001 -21.85 13.90 -0.11
C VAL A 1001 -21.19 12.70 -0.79
N LEU A 1002 -19.85 12.57 -0.72
CA LEU A 1002 -19.13 11.40 -1.26
C LEU A 1002 -19.45 10.11 -0.49
N LYS A 1003 -19.61 10.18 0.84
CA LYS A 1003 -20.03 9.03 1.66
C LYS A 1003 -21.50 8.68 1.43
N THR A 1004 -22.38 9.67 1.24
CA THR A 1004 -23.80 9.42 0.97
C THR A 1004 -24.02 8.89 -0.45
N SER A 1005 -23.25 9.33 -1.45
CA SER A 1005 -23.33 8.75 -2.79
C SER A 1005 -22.88 7.29 -2.83
N ASP A 1006 -21.87 6.90 -2.05
CA ASP A 1006 -21.47 5.49 -1.96
C ASP A 1006 -22.54 4.61 -1.28
N LEU A 1007 -23.27 5.14 -0.30
CA LEU A 1007 -24.38 4.43 0.38
C LEU A 1007 -25.67 4.41 -0.46
N VAL A 1008 -25.98 5.50 -1.19
CA VAL A 1008 -27.15 5.58 -2.06
C VAL A 1008 -26.98 4.71 -3.30
N ILE A 1009 -25.76 4.55 -3.84
CA ILE A 1009 -25.52 3.64 -4.97
C ILE A 1009 -25.72 2.17 -4.57
N GLU A 1010 -25.41 1.78 -3.33
CA GLU A 1010 -25.66 0.42 -2.82
C GLU A 1010 -27.16 0.11 -2.63
N ASP A 1011 -27.97 1.07 -2.17
CA ASP A 1011 -29.43 0.88 -2.03
C ASP A 1011 -30.17 0.98 -3.37
N THR A 1012 -29.74 1.87 -4.27
CA THR A 1012 -30.38 2.02 -5.60
C THR A 1012 -30.11 0.79 -6.48
N GLN A 1013 -28.97 0.10 -6.34
CA GLN A 1013 -28.72 -1.17 -7.03
C GLN A 1013 -29.48 -2.37 -6.45
N LYS A 1014 -29.93 -2.28 -5.19
CA LYS A 1014 -30.80 -3.30 -4.59
C LYS A 1014 -32.27 -3.13 -5.00
N GLU A 1015 -32.74 -1.89 -5.17
CA GLU A 1015 -34.10 -1.64 -5.67
C GLU A 1015 -34.20 -1.93 -7.18
N LEU A 1016 -33.21 -1.56 -8.00
CA LEU A 1016 -33.20 -1.86 -9.44
C LEU A 1016 -33.03 -3.35 -9.80
N SER A 1017 -32.64 -4.21 -8.85
CA SER A 1017 -32.54 -5.67 -9.10
C SER A 1017 -33.78 -6.46 -8.68
N LEU A 1018 -34.81 -5.78 -8.13
CA LEU A 1018 -36.08 -6.40 -7.77
C LEU A 1018 -37.23 -6.09 -8.77
N ASP A 1019 -37.06 -5.14 -9.69
CA ASP A 1019 -38.09 -4.72 -10.66
C ASP A 1019 -37.88 -5.25 -12.10
N GLU A 1020 -36.78 -5.96 -12.41
CA GLU A 1020 -36.51 -6.50 -13.76
C GLU A 1020 -36.83 -8.01 -13.93
N SER A 1021 -37.75 -8.57 -13.13
CA SER A 1021 -38.24 -9.94 -13.34
C SER A 1021 -39.71 -10.08 -13.75
N ASP A 1022 -40.39 -8.97 -14.06
CA ASP A 1022 -41.76 -8.98 -14.59
C ASP A 1022 -41.89 -8.00 -15.77
N GLU A 1023 -41.35 -8.35 -16.95
CA GLU A 1023 -41.87 -8.02 -18.30
C GLU A 1023 -40.86 -8.42 -19.40
N GLU A 1024 -41.26 -9.44 -20.19
CA GLU A 1024 -40.71 -10.06 -21.43
C GLU A 1024 -40.05 -11.45 -21.33
#